data_AF-A0A3N5NJB5-F1
#
_entry.id   AF-A0A3N5NJB5-F1
#
_cell.length_a   1.000
_cell.length_b   1.000
_cell.length_c   1.000
_cell.angle_alpha   90.00
_cell.angle_beta   90.00
_cell.angle_gamma   90.00
#
_symmetry.space_group_name_H-M   'P 1'
#
loop_
_entity.id
_entity.type
_entity.pdbx_description
1 polymer ?
#
loop_
_entity_poly.entity_id
_entity_poly.type
_entity_poly.pdbx_seq_one_letter_code
_entity_poly.pdbx_strand_id
1 'polypeptide(L)'
;ANTIYQPLGDAIVVAGGGTNTVIRDNILAVATGYALNVDSASQGGFASDYNLFWLTGTGKIAFWEDRAFTSLNDWSLEAGFDFESLVANPLFVDIDGADGVLGYTGGIDGGADDDFRLSVGSAGVDRGDPASRFEREPVSNGARVDIGAYGNTALATPSAAQLVQVLNPNGLEKYELGQEVRIDFRSSGLTELDPVLLLNLGGGALSGLGYWSAGEAPTGSSNGDATIPAAQALDLSAAAAGPEGLYRSYRASYAGVGATMGWNFALPDGEYVLRLHFIEPSYNSANQRRFEVSVQGAVVEANLDIFAASGAQFEALVREYAVTAAGGSGIDLLLKNLTGAGAIISGVEVLRSNALGVVNPTVDLEVSTDGGASWLPVAGGVSLNRYGEGSFVWSAGPVANAALIRASAHAGAVTVQDVSDTAFQIANAGTAYYVNDAASAGDEYTTALGNNGNDGKTAATPMASLAALLRAYDLDAGDVIHVDTGNYSLATNIVLTAQDSGVTIRGPVLPGHSAVLDRGNTAGNARVFLFSGASDVALEHLNVTGAYLGIEASGSTGNDRVSLRFMDIYNNATHGIDINGGHSDWIIRDSLIHNNSNYGIGSSGERLLVENNEIYGNNQGVVISAGTEAARALVIGNEA
;
A
#
# COMPACT_ATOMS: atom_id res chain seq x y z
N ALA A 1 -6.15 -7.99 13.19
CA ALA A 1 -4.94 -8.68 13.62
C ALA A 1 -5.29 -10.08 14.09
N ASN A 2 -4.63 -11.12 13.56
CA ASN A 2 -4.88 -12.52 13.90
C ASN A 2 -3.55 -13.29 13.95
N THR A 3 -3.49 -14.37 14.72
CA THR A 3 -2.39 -15.34 14.66
C THR A 3 -2.93 -16.65 14.10
N ILE A 4 -2.39 -17.10 12.96
CA ILE A 4 -2.74 -18.37 12.34
C ILE A 4 -1.51 -19.26 12.39
N TYR A 5 -1.56 -20.28 13.24
CA TYR A 5 -0.51 -21.28 13.37
C TYR A 5 -0.93 -22.58 12.67
N GLN A 6 -0.47 -22.74 11.43
CA GLN A 6 -0.84 -23.83 10.53
C GLN A 6 0.41 -24.64 10.13
N PRO A 7 0.90 -25.56 11.00
CA PRO A 7 2.09 -26.36 10.67
C PRO A 7 1.85 -27.33 9.51
N LEU A 8 0.59 -27.72 9.25
CA LEU A 8 0.21 -28.66 8.18
C LEU A 8 -0.76 -28.01 7.19
N GLY A 9 -0.32 -27.70 5.97
CA GLY A 9 -1.19 -27.13 4.92
C GLY A 9 -1.23 -25.60 4.93
N ASP A 10 -2.27 -25.03 4.31
CA ASP A 10 -2.29 -23.60 4.00
C ASP A 10 -2.96 -22.78 5.10
N ALA A 11 -2.39 -21.62 5.47
CA ALA A 11 -2.91 -20.79 6.56
C ALA A 11 -4.17 -20.02 6.16
N ILE A 12 -4.13 -19.26 5.05
CA ILE A 12 -5.31 -18.58 4.51
C ILE A 12 -5.55 -19.04 3.07
N VAL A 13 -6.77 -19.49 2.79
CA VAL A 13 -7.22 -19.85 1.44
C VAL A 13 -8.33 -18.90 1.00
N VAL A 14 -8.13 -18.21 -0.12
CA VAL A 14 -9.13 -17.40 -0.79
C VAL A 14 -9.49 -18.08 -2.10
N ALA A 15 -10.72 -18.59 -2.19
CA ALA A 15 -11.14 -19.44 -3.30
C ALA A 15 -12.61 -19.23 -3.69
N GLY A 16 -12.98 -19.74 -4.88
CA GLY A 16 -14.36 -19.78 -5.34
C GLY A 16 -14.91 -18.45 -5.85
N GLY A 17 -14.05 -17.53 -6.27
CA GLY A 17 -14.45 -16.21 -6.75
C GLY A 17 -14.61 -15.16 -5.65
N GLY A 18 -13.90 -15.32 -4.53
CA GLY A 18 -13.85 -14.30 -3.47
C GLY A 18 -13.20 -13.03 -3.99
N THR A 19 -13.80 -11.86 -3.77
CA THR A 19 -13.24 -10.58 -4.24
C THR A 19 -13.14 -9.59 -3.10
N ASN A 20 -12.22 -8.62 -3.24
CA ASN A 20 -11.96 -7.55 -2.26
C ASN A 20 -11.53 -8.09 -0.88
N THR A 21 -10.81 -9.22 -0.86
CA THR A 21 -10.22 -9.76 0.37
C THR A 21 -8.99 -8.95 0.77
N VAL A 22 -8.97 -8.47 2.01
CA VAL A 22 -7.85 -7.71 2.59
C VAL A 22 -7.25 -8.49 3.76
N ILE A 23 -5.94 -8.71 3.73
CA ILE A 23 -5.18 -9.45 4.76
C ILE A 23 -4.09 -8.54 5.32
N ARG A 24 -4.26 -8.09 6.57
CA ARG A 24 -3.27 -7.25 7.26
C ARG A 24 -3.23 -7.47 8.77
N ASP A 25 -2.11 -7.10 9.38
CA ASP A 25 -1.83 -7.21 10.82
C ASP A 25 -1.86 -8.65 11.34
N ASN A 26 -1.55 -9.64 10.49
CA ASN A 26 -1.60 -11.05 10.88
C ASN A 26 -0.22 -11.66 11.05
N ILE A 27 -0.11 -12.61 11.97
CA ILE A 27 1.01 -13.55 12.03
C ILE A 27 0.57 -14.83 11.33
N LEU A 28 1.27 -15.21 10.27
CA LEU A 28 1.00 -16.42 9.48
C LEU A 28 2.17 -17.38 9.64
N ALA A 29 2.00 -18.38 10.51
CA ALA A 29 3.02 -19.35 10.84
C ALA A 29 2.75 -20.69 10.13
N VAL A 30 3.65 -21.08 9.23
CA VAL A 30 3.47 -22.25 8.34
C VAL A 30 4.75 -23.08 8.26
N ALA A 31 4.62 -24.40 8.45
CA ALA A 31 5.74 -25.35 8.35
C ALA A 31 5.73 -26.19 7.06
N THR A 32 4.55 -26.38 6.46
CA THR A 32 4.34 -27.01 5.15
C THR A 32 3.12 -26.36 4.50
N GLY A 33 3.12 -26.16 3.17
CA GLY A 33 2.02 -25.45 2.49
C GLY A 33 2.33 -23.98 2.24
N TYR A 34 1.30 -23.14 2.18
CA TYR A 34 1.40 -21.70 1.88
C TYR A 34 0.79 -20.84 2.99
N ALA A 35 1.43 -19.71 3.32
CA ALA A 35 0.81 -18.73 4.20
C ALA A 35 -0.44 -18.10 3.55
N LEU A 36 -0.38 -17.82 2.24
CA LEU A 36 -1.49 -17.34 1.44
C LEU A 36 -1.73 -18.27 0.24
N ASN A 37 -2.94 -18.73 0.02
CA ASN A 37 -3.31 -19.49 -1.18
C ASN A 37 -4.52 -18.81 -1.83
N VAL A 38 -4.31 -18.18 -2.98
CA VAL A 38 -5.34 -17.42 -3.69
C VAL A 38 -5.55 -18.03 -5.06
N ASP A 39 -6.73 -18.61 -5.29
CA ASP A 39 -7.06 -19.16 -6.61
C ASP A 39 -7.22 -18.05 -7.65
N SER A 40 -7.06 -18.40 -8.93
CA SER A 40 -7.10 -17.43 -10.04
C SER A 40 -8.43 -16.68 -10.16
N ALA A 41 -9.54 -17.27 -9.70
CA ALA A 41 -10.86 -16.63 -9.72
C ALA A 41 -11.03 -15.60 -8.59
N SER A 42 -10.18 -15.64 -7.54
CA SER A 42 -10.36 -14.85 -6.32
C SER A 42 -9.35 -13.71 -6.14
N GLN A 43 -8.62 -13.37 -7.19
CA GLN A 43 -7.60 -12.33 -7.16
C GLN A 43 -8.17 -10.90 -7.30
N GLY A 44 -9.43 -10.77 -7.72
CA GLY A 44 -10.07 -9.49 -7.96
C GLY A 44 -10.18 -8.64 -6.70
N GLY A 45 -9.42 -7.56 -6.62
CA GLY A 45 -9.38 -6.67 -5.45
C GLY A 45 -8.69 -7.26 -4.23
N PHE A 46 -7.94 -8.36 -4.37
CA PHE A 46 -7.13 -8.91 -3.29
C PHE A 46 -6.06 -7.89 -2.87
N ALA A 47 -5.85 -7.75 -1.56
CA ALA A 47 -4.78 -6.95 -0.99
C ALA A 47 -4.21 -7.64 0.25
N SER A 48 -2.88 -7.63 0.38
CA SER A 48 -2.18 -8.17 1.53
C SER A 48 -0.99 -7.26 1.85
N ASP A 49 -0.89 -6.82 3.12
CA ASP A 49 0.23 -6.01 3.60
C ASP A 49 0.32 -6.01 5.13
N TYR A 50 1.44 -5.58 5.72
CA TYR A 50 1.65 -5.53 7.18
C TYR A 50 1.42 -6.87 7.89
N ASN A 51 1.90 -7.97 7.31
CA ASN A 51 1.84 -9.31 7.88
C ASN A 51 3.23 -9.79 8.34
N LEU A 52 3.26 -10.63 9.37
CA LEU A 52 4.46 -11.33 9.82
C LEU A 52 4.39 -12.79 9.40
N PHE A 53 5.21 -13.18 8.43
CA PHE A 53 5.32 -14.54 7.94
C PHE A 53 6.35 -15.32 8.75
N TRP A 54 5.91 -16.35 9.47
CA TRP A 54 6.82 -17.28 10.15
C TRP A 54 6.88 -18.60 9.40
N LEU A 55 7.80 -18.68 8.43
CA LEU A 55 7.97 -19.85 7.59
C LEU A 55 9.05 -20.77 8.17
N THR A 56 8.69 -22.03 8.42
CA THR A 56 9.62 -23.09 8.83
C THR A 56 9.51 -24.28 7.86
N GLY A 57 10.43 -25.24 7.93
CA GLY A 57 10.37 -26.45 7.11
C GLY A 57 10.32 -26.15 5.60
N THR A 58 9.22 -26.53 4.95
CA THR A 58 8.97 -26.29 3.52
C THR A 58 7.80 -25.32 3.27
N GLY A 59 7.40 -24.57 4.30
CA GLY A 59 6.40 -23.50 4.20
C GLY A 59 6.83 -22.42 3.21
N LYS A 60 5.85 -21.81 2.54
CA LYS A 60 6.05 -20.81 1.49
C LYS A 60 5.18 -19.58 1.74
N ILE A 61 5.53 -18.44 1.13
CA ILE A 61 4.80 -17.17 1.29
C ILE A 61 3.42 -17.30 0.67
N ALA A 62 3.35 -17.59 -0.63
CA ALA A 62 2.07 -17.59 -1.34
C ALA A 62 1.98 -18.65 -2.43
N PHE A 63 0.74 -19.03 -2.76
CA PHE A 63 0.37 -19.68 -4.01
C PHE A 63 -0.54 -18.74 -4.80
N TRP A 64 -0.12 -18.39 -6.01
CA TRP A 64 -0.75 -17.39 -6.86
C TRP A 64 -0.46 -17.72 -8.32
N GLU A 65 -1.48 -17.67 -9.19
CA GLU A 65 -1.34 -18.00 -10.63
C GLU A 65 -0.74 -19.40 -10.88
N ASP A 66 -1.24 -20.39 -10.12
CA ASP A 66 -0.75 -21.77 -10.13
C ASP A 66 0.76 -21.91 -9.85
N ARG A 67 1.37 -20.88 -9.26
CA ARG A 67 2.79 -20.79 -8.94
C ARG A 67 3.01 -20.58 -7.45
N ALA A 68 4.08 -21.20 -6.95
CA ALA A 68 4.56 -21.02 -5.59
C ALA A 68 5.54 -19.83 -5.49
N PHE A 69 5.32 -18.99 -4.48
CA PHE A 69 6.23 -17.93 -4.05
C PHE A 69 6.91 -18.34 -2.75
N THR A 70 8.23 -18.53 -2.81
CA THR A 70 9.04 -19.00 -1.67
C THR A 70 9.75 -17.87 -0.92
N SER A 71 9.86 -16.68 -1.52
CA SER A 71 10.51 -15.52 -0.92
C SER A 71 9.54 -14.35 -0.87
N LEU A 72 9.66 -13.52 0.18
CA LEU A 72 8.87 -12.29 0.28
C LEU A 72 9.22 -11.33 -0.86
N ASN A 73 10.50 -11.25 -1.22
CA ASN A 73 10.98 -10.41 -2.32
C ASN A 73 10.28 -10.72 -3.66
N ASP A 74 10.14 -11.99 -4.04
CA ASP A 74 9.45 -12.35 -5.29
C ASP A 74 7.94 -12.11 -5.19
N TRP A 75 7.35 -12.40 -4.02
CA TRP A 75 5.93 -12.15 -3.79
C TRP A 75 5.61 -10.65 -3.92
N SER A 76 6.40 -9.79 -3.26
CA SER A 76 6.20 -8.36 -3.29
C SER A 76 6.47 -7.76 -4.65
N LEU A 77 7.60 -8.09 -5.27
CA LEU A 77 7.96 -7.48 -6.54
C LEU A 77 7.14 -8.01 -7.72
N GLU A 78 6.77 -9.30 -7.78
CA GLU A 78 6.03 -9.84 -8.93
C GLU A 78 4.50 -9.71 -8.79
N ALA A 79 3.97 -9.88 -7.58
CA ALA A 79 2.53 -9.79 -7.34
C ALA A 79 2.07 -8.40 -6.86
N GLY A 80 2.97 -7.62 -6.25
CA GLY A 80 2.67 -6.25 -5.81
C GLY A 80 2.07 -6.13 -4.40
N PHE A 81 2.36 -7.09 -3.51
CA PHE A 81 1.78 -7.18 -2.17
C PHE A 81 2.83 -7.25 -1.06
N ASP A 82 2.45 -6.98 0.18
CA ASP A 82 3.29 -7.27 1.35
C ASP A 82 4.67 -6.58 1.33
N PHE A 83 4.75 -5.35 0.82
CA PHE A 83 5.96 -4.53 0.88
C PHE A 83 6.33 -4.12 2.31
N GLU A 84 5.33 -3.97 3.18
CA GLU A 84 5.49 -3.60 4.59
C GLU A 84 5.45 -4.83 5.54
N SER A 85 5.46 -6.03 4.95
CA SER A 85 5.46 -7.30 5.67
C SER A 85 6.89 -7.78 5.97
N LEU A 86 7.01 -8.77 6.86
CA LEU A 86 8.32 -9.34 7.23
C LEU A 86 8.27 -10.87 7.30
N VAL A 87 9.42 -11.50 7.03
CA VAL A 87 9.68 -12.90 7.38
C VAL A 87 10.56 -12.96 8.62
N ALA A 88 10.00 -13.31 9.77
CA ALA A 88 10.77 -13.47 11.01
C ALA A 88 10.07 -14.41 12.02
N ASN A 89 10.81 -14.81 13.04
CA ASN A 89 10.24 -15.53 14.18
C ASN A 89 9.44 -14.54 15.05
N PRO A 90 8.16 -14.81 15.35
CA PRO A 90 7.31 -13.96 16.17
C PRO A 90 7.69 -13.95 17.65
N LEU A 91 8.59 -14.82 18.10
CA LEU A 91 9.02 -14.93 19.49
C LEU A 91 7.83 -15.07 20.45
N PHE A 92 6.94 -16.03 20.17
CA PHE A 92 5.83 -16.35 21.08
C PHE A 92 6.34 -16.68 22.48
N VAL A 93 5.57 -16.31 23.50
CA VAL A 93 5.92 -16.51 24.92
C VAL A 93 6.03 -17.99 25.25
N ASP A 94 4.98 -18.77 24.97
CA ASP A 94 4.94 -20.20 25.27
C ASP A 94 3.84 -20.89 24.44
N ILE A 95 4.18 -21.36 23.24
CA ILE A 95 3.17 -21.77 22.25
C ILE A 95 2.35 -22.99 22.69
N ASP A 96 2.97 -23.92 23.41
CA ASP A 96 2.41 -25.19 23.87
C ASP A 96 2.17 -25.22 25.38
N GLY A 97 2.19 -24.05 26.00
CA GLY A 97 1.83 -23.87 27.39
C GLY A 97 2.69 -24.63 28.40
N ALA A 98 2.20 -24.66 29.64
CA ALA A 98 2.95 -25.21 30.77
C ALA A 98 3.07 -26.74 30.73
N ASP A 99 2.18 -27.41 30.00
CA ASP A 99 2.17 -28.87 29.87
C ASP A 99 2.98 -29.39 28.67
N GLY A 100 3.39 -28.50 27.75
CA GLY A 100 4.16 -28.82 26.55
C GLY A 100 3.33 -29.50 25.47
N VAL A 101 2.01 -29.29 25.45
CA VAL A 101 1.06 -29.87 24.51
C VAL A 101 0.27 -28.76 23.82
N LEU A 102 0.64 -28.48 22.57
CA LEU A 102 -0.08 -27.52 21.75
C LEU A 102 -1.53 -27.95 21.48
N GLY A 103 -2.49 -27.11 21.87
CA GLY A 103 -3.89 -27.22 21.53
C GLY A 103 -4.57 -28.50 22.05
N TYR A 104 -5.72 -28.84 21.45
CA TYR A 104 -6.51 -29.99 21.89
C TYR A 104 -5.92 -31.33 21.45
N THR A 105 -5.16 -32.00 22.34
CA THR A 105 -4.71 -33.39 22.15
C THR A 105 -5.25 -34.30 23.25
N GLY A 106 -6.05 -35.30 22.88
CA GLY A 106 -6.45 -36.37 23.81
C GLY A 106 -7.41 -35.98 24.95
N GLY A 107 -8.01 -34.79 24.93
CA GLY A 107 -8.99 -34.33 25.93
C GLY A 107 -8.42 -33.53 27.10
N ILE A 108 -7.17 -33.08 27.00
CA ILE A 108 -6.52 -32.17 27.97
C ILE A 108 -6.67 -30.73 27.43
N ASP A 109 -7.08 -29.82 28.33
CA ASP A 109 -7.34 -28.34 28.30
C ASP A 109 -7.77 -27.60 27.02
N GLY A 110 -7.55 -28.13 25.82
CA GLY A 110 -7.92 -27.50 24.56
C GLY A 110 -7.05 -26.31 24.18
N GLY A 111 -5.81 -26.25 24.66
CA GLY A 111 -4.91 -25.11 24.43
C GLY A 111 -5.27 -23.91 25.28
N ALA A 112 -5.83 -24.13 26.47
CA ALA A 112 -6.21 -23.04 27.37
C ALA A 112 -4.99 -22.33 27.99
N ASP A 113 -3.85 -23.01 28.05
CA ASP A 113 -2.56 -22.48 28.49
C ASP A 113 -1.61 -22.13 27.33
N ASP A 114 -1.98 -22.43 26.07
CA ASP A 114 -1.25 -21.96 24.88
C ASP A 114 -1.15 -20.42 24.89
N ASP A 115 0.06 -19.90 24.73
CA ASP A 115 0.36 -18.48 24.82
C ASP A 115 1.07 -17.96 23.57
N PHE A 116 0.26 -17.53 22.61
CA PHE A 116 0.69 -16.91 21.36
C PHE A 116 0.99 -15.41 21.51
N ARG A 117 1.05 -14.86 22.73
CA ARG A 117 1.50 -13.47 22.91
C ARG A 117 2.94 -13.34 22.47
N LEU A 118 3.32 -12.15 22.04
CA LEU A 118 4.68 -11.87 21.65
C LEU A 118 5.56 -11.67 22.89
N SER A 119 6.83 -12.01 22.76
CA SER A 119 7.85 -11.60 23.72
C SER A 119 8.35 -10.20 23.37
N VAL A 120 8.83 -9.47 24.39
CA VAL A 120 9.50 -8.18 24.18
C VAL A 120 10.67 -8.35 23.20
N GLY A 121 10.73 -7.47 22.19
CA GLY A 121 11.72 -7.53 21.10
C GLY A 121 11.30 -8.42 19.92
N SER A 122 10.10 -8.98 19.94
CA SER A 122 9.50 -9.58 18.74
C SER A 122 9.38 -8.56 17.62
N ALA A 123 9.62 -9.00 16.38
CA ALA A 123 9.37 -8.20 15.20
C ALA A 123 7.87 -7.90 14.98
N GLY A 124 6.94 -8.55 15.70
CA GLY A 124 5.52 -8.25 15.62
C GLY A 124 5.07 -7.10 16.52
N VAL A 125 5.91 -6.63 17.45
CA VAL A 125 5.54 -5.54 18.38
C VAL A 125 5.58 -4.19 17.66
N ASP A 126 4.53 -3.39 17.82
CA ASP A 126 4.38 -2.06 17.20
C ASP A 126 4.66 -2.05 15.68
N ARG A 127 4.11 -3.01 14.92
CA ARG A 127 4.43 -3.18 13.49
C ARG A 127 3.23 -3.29 12.55
N GLY A 128 1.99 -3.29 13.04
CA GLY A 128 0.84 -3.32 12.15
C GLY A 128 0.71 -2.07 11.28
N ASP A 129 -0.29 -2.02 10.41
CA ASP A 129 -0.65 -0.84 9.63
C ASP A 129 -0.74 0.38 10.57
N PRO A 130 -0.02 1.50 10.31
CA PRO A 130 -0.09 2.70 11.13
C PRO A 130 -1.50 3.28 11.30
N ALA A 131 -2.43 3.00 10.38
CA ALA A 131 -3.84 3.41 10.47
C ALA A 131 -4.70 2.44 11.31
N SER A 132 -4.16 1.29 11.71
CA SER A 132 -4.83 0.35 12.59
C SER A 132 -4.94 0.88 14.01
N ARG A 133 -6.06 0.54 14.63
CA ARG A 133 -6.37 0.87 16.01
C ARG A 133 -5.48 0.10 16.98
N PHE A 134 -5.02 0.78 18.03
CA PHE A 134 -4.10 0.25 19.06
C PHE A 134 -4.50 0.70 20.47
N GLU A 135 -5.59 1.47 20.62
CA GLU A 135 -5.92 2.19 21.84
C GLU A 135 -6.20 1.30 23.06
N ARG A 136 -6.42 0.00 22.86
CA ARG A 136 -6.68 -0.99 23.92
C ARG A 136 -5.42 -1.71 24.39
N GLU A 137 -4.28 -1.47 23.76
CA GLU A 137 -3.00 -2.04 24.17
C GLU A 137 -2.48 -1.39 25.47
N PRO A 138 -1.76 -2.14 26.32
CA PRO A 138 -1.17 -1.57 27.52
C PRO A 138 -0.09 -0.53 27.18
N VAL A 139 -0.02 0.55 27.96
CA VAL A 139 1.08 1.52 27.84
C VAL A 139 2.38 0.86 28.32
N SER A 140 3.50 0.94 27.59
CA SER A 140 3.76 1.69 26.35
C SER A 140 3.55 0.81 25.12
N ASN A 141 2.84 1.32 24.11
CA ASN A 141 2.34 0.58 22.94
C ASN A 141 2.79 1.18 21.60
N GLY A 142 3.92 1.89 21.61
CA GLY A 142 4.52 2.52 20.43
C GLY A 142 3.66 3.47 19.60
N ALA A 143 2.43 3.77 20.03
CA ALA A 143 1.34 4.33 19.22
C ALA A 143 1.01 3.55 17.92
N ARG A 144 1.31 2.24 17.86
CA ARG A 144 1.15 1.38 16.67
C ARG A 144 0.67 0.02 17.14
N VAL A 145 -0.25 -0.61 16.41
CA VAL A 145 -0.78 -1.91 16.83
C VAL A 145 0.31 -3.01 16.74
N ASP A 146 0.31 -3.91 17.71
CA ASP A 146 1.02 -5.18 17.59
C ASP A 146 0.37 -6.05 16.48
N ILE A 147 1.20 -6.72 15.68
CA ILE A 147 0.72 -7.73 14.72
C ILE A 147 0.34 -9.00 15.51
N GLY A 148 -0.76 -9.66 15.12
CA GLY A 148 -1.19 -10.93 15.72
C GLY A 148 -2.46 -10.86 16.55
N ALA A 149 -2.89 -12.01 17.09
CA ALA A 149 -4.20 -12.17 17.75
C ALA A 149 -4.43 -11.25 18.97
N TYR A 150 -3.36 -10.74 19.59
CA TYR A 150 -3.42 -9.88 20.78
C TYR A 150 -3.26 -8.39 20.46
N GLY A 151 -3.00 -8.03 19.20
CA GLY A 151 -2.98 -6.64 18.75
C GLY A 151 -4.30 -5.93 19.06
N ASN A 152 -4.22 -4.70 19.55
CA ASN A 152 -5.33 -3.92 20.06
C ASN A 152 -6.13 -4.61 21.18
N THR A 153 -5.44 -5.29 22.09
CA THR A 153 -6.03 -5.89 23.30
C THR A 153 -5.18 -5.59 24.53
N ALA A 154 -5.77 -5.77 25.72
CA ALA A 154 -5.05 -5.62 26.99
C ALA A 154 -3.94 -6.67 27.23
N LEU A 155 -3.80 -7.65 26.31
CA LEU A 155 -2.78 -8.69 26.34
C LEU A 155 -1.66 -8.46 25.32
N ALA A 156 -1.70 -7.36 24.56
CA ALA A 156 -0.60 -6.93 23.70
C ALA A 156 0.69 -6.71 24.50
N THR A 157 1.81 -6.80 23.82
CA THR A 157 3.14 -6.81 24.44
C THR A 157 3.67 -5.37 24.51
N PRO A 158 3.92 -4.81 25.69
CA PRO A 158 4.43 -3.45 25.77
C PRO A 158 5.81 -3.32 25.12
N SER A 159 6.03 -2.19 24.45
CA SER A 159 7.32 -1.78 23.90
C SER A 159 8.05 -0.80 24.80
N ALA A 160 9.16 -0.24 24.30
CA ALA A 160 9.90 0.79 25.02
C ALA A 160 9.05 2.07 25.16
N ALA A 161 9.14 2.73 26.32
CA ALA A 161 8.37 3.95 26.60
C ALA A 161 8.69 5.13 25.68
N GLN A 162 9.88 5.13 25.08
CA GLN A 162 10.32 6.13 24.12
C GLN A 162 11.01 5.41 22.96
N LEU A 163 10.58 5.68 21.73
CA LEU A 163 11.14 5.08 20.53
C LEU A 163 11.04 6.02 19.32
N VAL A 164 11.85 5.72 18.32
CA VAL A 164 11.70 6.17 16.93
C VAL A 164 11.60 4.92 16.07
N GLN A 165 10.95 5.02 14.92
CA GLN A 165 10.84 3.93 13.96
C GLN A 165 10.98 4.48 12.54
N VAL A 166 11.88 3.90 11.75
CA VAL A 166 11.99 4.14 10.31
C VAL A 166 10.84 3.40 9.62
N LEU A 167 10.08 4.09 8.77
CA LEU A 167 8.97 3.49 8.02
C LEU A 167 9.36 3.22 6.57
N ASN A 168 10.15 4.10 5.97
CA ASN A 168 10.75 3.89 4.66
C ASN A 168 12.04 4.73 4.52
N PRO A 169 12.98 4.34 3.64
CA PRO A 169 13.18 2.99 3.12
C PRO A 169 13.36 1.95 4.23
N ASN A 170 12.72 0.80 4.08
CA ASN A 170 12.67 -0.22 5.14
C ASN A 170 12.87 -1.66 4.64
N GLY A 171 13.04 -1.86 3.34
CA GLY A 171 13.30 -3.16 2.75
C GLY A 171 12.78 -3.33 1.33
N LEU A 172 13.47 -4.15 0.53
CA LEU A 172 13.09 -4.55 -0.84
C LEU A 172 13.12 -3.42 -1.88
N GLU A 173 13.12 -2.15 -1.48
CA GLU A 173 13.12 -1.03 -2.42
C GLU A 173 14.42 -0.97 -3.21
N LYS A 174 14.31 -0.48 -4.44
CA LYS A 174 15.44 -0.23 -5.33
C LYS A 174 15.36 1.21 -5.81
N TYR A 175 16.33 2.02 -5.42
CA TYR A 175 16.43 3.41 -5.83
C TYR A 175 17.60 3.60 -6.77
N GLU A 176 17.57 4.65 -7.57
CA GLU A 176 18.68 5.05 -8.41
C GLU A 176 19.53 6.13 -7.74
N LEU A 177 20.83 6.13 -8.02
CA LEU A 177 21.74 7.18 -7.56
C LEU A 177 21.22 8.56 -7.99
N GLY A 178 20.94 9.43 -7.01
CA GLY A 178 20.42 10.77 -7.24
C GLY A 178 18.89 10.87 -7.27
N GLN A 179 18.16 9.76 -7.20
CA GLN A 179 16.70 9.77 -7.08
C GLN A 179 16.28 10.48 -5.79
N GLU A 180 15.26 11.34 -5.88
CA GLU A 180 14.65 11.92 -4.70
C GLU A 180 13.76 10.88 -4.01
N VAL A 181 14.17 10.46 -2.81
CA VAL A 181 13.52 9.46 -1.99
C VAL A 181 13.04 10.10 -0.71
N ARG A 182 11.75 9.93 -0.40
CA ARG A 182 11.20 10.36 0.88
C ARG A 182 11.54 9.32 1.95
N ILE A 183 12.16 9.79 3.04
CA ILE A 183 12.37 9.03 4.28
C ILE A 183 11.29 9.48 5.25
N ASP A 184 10.44 8.54 5.68
CA ASP A 184 9.39 8.71 6.67
C ASP A 184 9.76 7.96 7.96
N PHE A 185 9.49 8.59 9.08
CA PHE A 185 9.74 8.03 10.40
C PHE A 185 8.69 8.50 11.38
N ARG A 186 8.46 7.68 12.40
CA ARG A 186 7.52 7.95 13.50
C ARG A 186 8.21 7.78 14.84
N SER A 187 7.56 8.23 15.89
CA SER A 187 8.03 8.12 17.27
C SER A 187 6.87 7.97 18.22
N SER A 188 7.17 7.48 19.42
CA SER A 188 6.23 7.43 20.53
C SER A 188 6.95 7.79 21.82
N GLY A 189 6.25 8.47 22.73
CA GLY A 189 6.81 8.92 23.99
C GLY A 189 7.83 10.07 23.89
N LEU A 190 8.03 10.67 22.71
CA LEU A 190 8.96 11.80 22.52
C LEU A 190 8.28 13.17 22.58
N THR A 191 7.00 13.25 22.25
CA THR A 191 6.20 14.49 22.25
C THR A 191 5.47 14.66 23.58
N GLU A 192 5.07 15.90 23.95
CA GLU A 192 4.36 16.17 25.22
C GLU A 192 2.97 15.52 25.32
N LEU A 193 2.42 15.09 24.18
CA LEU A 193 1.12 14.43 24.08
C LEU A 193 1.25 13.20 23.19
N ASP A 194 0.97 12.03 23.75
CA ASP A 194 0.90 10.79 22.98
C ASP A 194 -0.52 10.64 22.37
N PRO A 195 -0.65 10.38 21.07
CA PRO A 195 -1.93 10.02 20.48
C PRO A 195 -2.38 8.65 21.00
N VAL A 196 -3.63 8.57 21.46
CA VAL A 196 -4.25 7.31 21.90
C VAL A 196 -5.30 6.86 20.91
N LEU A 197 -6.10 7.79 20.37
CA LEU A 197 -7.13 7.51 19.39
C LEU A 197 -7.34 8.72 18.48
N LEU A 198 -7.38 8.52 17.17
CA LEU A 198 -7.65 9.55 16.17
C LEU A 198 -8.76 9.06 15.24
N LEU A 199 -9.92 9.73 15.23
CA LEU A 199 -11.10 9.32 14.45
C LEU A 199 -11.56 10.41 13.49
N ASN A 200 -11.64 10.08 12.20
CA ASN A 200 -12.37 10.87 11.21
C ASN A 200 -13.85 10.47 11.24
N LEU A 201 -14.65 11.15 12.06
CA LEU A 201 -16.03 10.73 12.35
C LEU A 201 -16.94 10.80 11.13
N GLY A 202 -16.71 11.69 10.17
CA GLY A 202 -17.54 11.82 8.98
C GLY A 202 -17.01 11.12 7.73
N GLY A 203 -15.85 10.47 7.79
CA GLY A 203 -15.15 10.01 6.59
C GLY A 203 -14.32 8.75 6.79
N GLY A 204 -13.57 8.39 5.75
CA GLY A 204 -12.65 7.25 5.78
C GLY A 204 -11.37 7.54 6.56
N ALA A 205 -10.47 6.56 6.60
CA ALA A 205 -9.14 6.73 7.18
C ALA A 205 -8.36 7.84 6.46
N LEU A 206 -7.49 8.55 7.19
CA LEU A 206 -6.65 9.64 6.68
C LEU A 206 -5.22 9.52 7.23
N SER A 207 -4.25 10.02 6.47
CA SER A 207 -2.83 10.11 6.86
C SER A 207 -2.22 11.46 6.45
N GLY A 208 -0.95 11.69 6.82
CA GLY A 208 -0.16 12.89 6.47
C GLY A 208 -0.01 13.90 7.60
N LEU A 209 -0.92 13.87 8.58
CA LEU A 209 -0.77 14.55 9.88
C LEU A 209 -1.56 13.74 10.91
N GLY A 210 -0.91 12.76 11.52
CA GLY A 210 -1.55 11.71 12.29
C GLY A 210 -2.15 10.62 11.40
N TYR A 211 -2.27 9.41 11.94
CA TYR A 211 -3.00 8.30 11.33
C TYR A 211 -4.42 8.23 11.91
N TRP A 212 -5.40 8.70 11.16
CA TRP A 212 -6.80 8.77 11.58
C TRP A 212 -7.55 7.54 11.07
N SER A 213 -8.13 6.76 11.96
CA SER A 213 -9.02 5.68 11.58
C SER A 213 -10.39 6.23 11.13
N ALA A 214 -11.10 5.45 10.31
CA ALA A 214 -12.48 5.76 9.96
C ALA A 214 -13.36 5.78 11.21
N GLY A 215 -14.33 6.71 11.25
CA GLY A 215 -15.21 6.89 12.38
C GLY A 215 -16.23 5.79 12.59
N GLU A 216 -16.52 5.47 13.86
CA GLU A 216 -17.58 4.53 14.23
C GLU A 216 -18.97 5.17 14.22
N ALA A 217 -20.02 4.39 13.93
CA ALA A 217 -21.39 4.89 13.95
C ALA A 217 -21.80 5.39 15.35
N PRO A 218 -22.48 6.55 15.46
CA PRO A 218 -22.91 7.07 16.75
C PRO A 218 -24.13 6.31 17.27
N THR A 219 -24.33 6.39 18.58
CA THR A 219 -25.64 6.17 19.22
C THR A 219 -26.60 7.33 18.91
N GLY A 220 -27.91 7.06 19.02
CA GLY A 220 -28.98 7.99 18.64
C GLY A 220 -29.60 7.65 17.28
N SER A 221 -30.65 8.37 16.89
CA SER A 221 -31.40 8.11 15.65
C SER A 221 -31.29 9.26 14.66
N SER A 222 -31.40 8.94 13.37
CA SER A 222 -31.39 9.90 12.25
C SER A 222 -30.09 10.72 12.14
N ASN A 223 -28.97 10.03 11.97
CA ASN A 223 -27.65 10.63 11.74
C ASN A 223 -27.09 10.18 10.39
N GLY A 224 -26.14 10.91 9.83
CA GLY A 224 -25.41 10.48 8.64
C GLY A 224 -24.25 11.40 8.28
N ASP A 225 -23.44 10.94 7.34
CA ASP A 225 -22.21 11.62 6.95
C ASP A 225 -22.46 12.56 5.78
N ALA A 226 -21.75 13.69 5.78
CA ALA A 226 -21.81 14.70 4.73
C ALA A 226 -20.42 15.26 4.46
N THR A 227 -20.23 15.82 3.25
CA THR A 227 -18.93 16.29 2.77
C THR A 227 -18.96 17.76 2.38
N ILE A 228 -17.78 18.39 2.41
CA ILE A 228 -17.54 19.72 1.89
C ILE A 228 -16.76 19.57 0.56
N PRO A 229 -17.27 20.11 -0.57
CA PRO A 229 -16.61 19.98 -1.86
C PRO A 229 -15.18 20.52 -1.85
N ALA A 230 -14.26 19.85 -2.56
CA ALA A 230 -12.85 20.27 -2.63
C ALA A 230 -12.64 21.71 -3.11
N ALA A 231 -13.53 22.23 -3.96
CA ALA A 231 -13.48 23.60 -4.47
C ALA A 231 -13.73 24.68 -3.39
N GLN A 232 -14.31 24.31 -2.24
CA GLN A 232 -14.52 25.24 -1.14
C GLN A 232 -13.21 25.44 -0.36
N ALA A 233 -12.76 26.68 -0.20
CA ALA A 233 -11.63 26.98 0.67
C ALA A 233 -12.01 26.79 2.15
N LEU A 234 -11.10 26.17 2.93
CA LEU A 234 -11.23 26.01 4.37
C LEU A 234 -10.15 26.84 5.07
N ASP A 235 -10.48 27.42 6.23
CA ASP A 235 -9.50 28.04 7.12
C ASP A 235 -9.15 27.07 8.25
N LEU A 236 -7.89 26.63 8.30
CA LEU A 236 -7.35 25.69 9.28
C LEU A 236 -6.36 26.36 10.25
N SER A 237 -6.42 27.69 10.39
CA SER A 237 -5.50 28.45 11.23
C SER A 237 -5.73 28.27 12.74
N ALA A 238 -6.82 27.60 13.13
CA ALA A 238 -7.10 27.25 14.52
C ALA A 238 -5.93 26.45 15.13
N ALA A 239 -5.56 26.83 16.36
CA ALA A 239 -4.55 26.09 17.10
C ALA A 239 -4.97 24.62 17.24
N ALA A 240 -4.02 23.72 17.03
CA ALA A 240 -4.25 22.28 17.03
C ALA A 240 -5.27 21.77 15.98
N ALA A 241 -5.53 22.51 14.89
CA ALA A 241 -6.30 21.98 13.76
C ALA A 241 -5.68 20.68 13.21
N GLY A 242 -6.52 19.72 12.84
CA GLY A 242 -6.11 18.46 12.20
C GLY A 242 -5.80 18.64 10.69
N PRO A 243 -5.53 17.54 9.96
CA PRO A 243 -5.34 17.60 8.51
C PRO A 243 -6.60 18.13 7.80
N GLU A 244 -6.43 18.77 6.64
CA GLU A 244 -7.55 19.32 5.86
C GLU A 244 -8.64 18.29 5.58
N GLY A 245 -8.25 17.05 5.24
CA GLY A 245 -9.17 15.94 4.98
C GLY A 245 -10.14 15.67 6.12
N LEU A 246 -9.75 15.94 7.38
CA LEU A 246 -10.62 15.79 8.54
C LEU A 246 -11.83 16.73 8.49
N TYR A 247 -11.63 17.94 7.97
CA TYR A 247 -12.65 18.97 7.87
C TYR A 247 -13.40 18.94 6.53
N ARG A 248 -13.01 18.04 5.61
CA ARG A 248 -13.75 17.78 4.37
C ARG A 248 -14.94 16.86 4.57
N SER A 249 -15.04 16.22 5.73
CA SER A 249 -16.16 15.38 6.13
C SER A 249 -16.63 15.71 7.54
N TYR A 250 -17.91 15.46 7.79
CA TYR A 250 -18.49 15.58 9.12
C TYR A 250 -19.70 14.65 9.25
N ARG A 251 -19.94 14.20 10.47
CA ARG A 251 -21.18 13.51 10.82
C ARG A 251 -22.19 14.52 11.31
N ALA A 252 -23.44 14.40 10.87
CA ALA A 252 -24.54 15.28 11.21
C ALA A 252 -25.72 14.53 11.84
N SER A 253 -26.37 15.18 12.80
CA SER A 253 -27.70 14.80 13.25
C SER A 253 -28.76 15.50 12.41
N TYR A 254 -29.72 14.73 11.91
CA TYR A 254 -30.89 15.21 11.17
C TYR A 254 -32.17 15.19 12.03
N ALA A 255 -32.05 14.83 13.31
CA ALA A 255 -33.15 14.79 14.24
C ALA A 255 -33.46 16.18 14.85
N GLY A 256 -34.67 16.34 15.39
CA GLY A 256 -35.13 17.61 15.96
C GLY A 256 -34.48 18.00 17.29
N VAL A 257 -34.97 19.10 17.86
CA VAL A 257 -34.53 19.62 19.17
C VAL A 257 -34.66 18.54 20.25
N GLY A 258 -33.62 18.41 21.08
CA GLY A 258 -33.53 17.43 22.16
C GLY A 258 -32.99 16.06 21.76
N ALA A 259 -32.85 15.78 20.45
CA ALA A 259 -32.21 14.57 19.98
C ALA A 259 -30.71 14.57 20.28
N THR A 260 -30.13 13.37 20.40
CA THR A 260 -28.74 13.17 20.79
C THR A 260 -27.99 12.33 19.78
N MET A 261 -26.69 12.61 19.63
CA MET A 261 -25.72 11.85 18.86
C MET A 261 -24.49 11.63 19.74
N GLY A 262 -24.07 10.39 20.00
CA GLY A 262 -23.00 10.12 20.97
C GLY A 262 -22.16 8.89 20.69
N TRP A 263 -21.01 8.80 21.35
CA TRP A 263 -20.01 7.74 21.21
C TRP A 263 -19.51 7.31 22.59
N ASN A 264 -19.14 6.03 22.69
CA ASN A 264 -18.35 5.51 23.80
C ASN A 264 -17.01 5.04 23.22
N PHE A 265 -15.91 5.67 23.64
CA PHE A 265 -14.57 5.29 23.23
C PHE A 265 -14.01 4.29 24.25
N ALA A 266 -13.93 3.01 23.87
CA ALA A 266 -13.43 1.94 24.73
C ALA A 266 -11.91 2.07 24.92
N LEU A 267 -11.50 2.59 26.08
CA LEU A 267 -10.13 2.94 26.42
C LEU A 267 -9.76 2.43 27.82
N PRO A 268 -8.49 2.12 28.10
CA PRO A 268 -8.02 1.86 29.46
C PRO A 268 -8.27 3.03 30.40
N ASP A 269 -8.47 2.74 31.68
CA ASP A 269 -8.60 3.74 32.73
C ASP A 269 -7.38 4.67 32.76
N GLY A 270 -7.62 5.97 32.88
CA GLY A 270 -6.55 6.97 32.79
C GLY A 270 -7.06 8.39 32.61
N GLU A 271 -6.14 9.34 32.68
CA GLU A 271 -6.39 10.75 32.39
C GLU A 271 -6.00 11.06 30.95
N TYR A 272 -6.90 11.76 30.25
CA TYR A 272 -6.78 12.07 28.84
C TYR A 272 -7.21 13.51 28.54
N VAL A 273 -6.81 13.98 27.37
CA VAL A 273 -7.37 15.17 26.72
C VAL A 273 -8.24 14.67 25.56
N LEU A 274 -9.53 15.00 25.61
CA LEU A 274 -10.47 14.80 24.51
C LEU A 274 -10.50 16.07 23.66
N ARG A 275 -10.04 15.97 22.42
CA ARG A 275 -10.09 17.06 21.44
C ARG A 275 -11.17 16.79 20.40
N LEU A 276 -12.06 17.75 20.21
CA LEU A 276 -13.18 17.68 19.28
C LEU A 276 -12.96 18.67 18.13
N HIS A 277 -13.14 18.20 16.90
CA HIS A 277 -12.95 18.98 15.68
C HIS A 277 -14.30 19.25 15.01
N PHE A 278 -14.54 20.50 14.67
CA PHE A 278 -15.75 20.97 14.01
C PHE A 278 -15.42 21.93 12.86
N ILE A 279 -16.34 22.05 11.93
CA ILE A 279 -16.37 23.10 10.91
C ILE A 279 -17.83 23.36 10.57
N GLU A 280 -18.26 24.62 10.44
CA GLU A 280 -19.65 24.94 10.04
C GLU A 280 -19.74 25.07 8.51
N PRO A 281 -20.44 24.13 7.82
CA PRO A 281 -20.50 24.12 6.37
C PRO A 281 -21.74 24.82 5.78
N SER A 282 -22.76 25.12 6.58
CA SER A 282 -24.11 25.44 6.07
C SER A 282 -24.68 26.75 6.59
N TYR A 283 -24.44 27.09 7.84
CA TYR A 283 -25.05 28.25 8.50
C TYR A 283 -24.10 29.44 8.56
N ASN A 284 -24.56 30.59 8.09
CA ASN A 284 -23.75 31.81 7.88
C ASN A 284 -24.04 32.91 8.91
N SER A 285 -24.72 32.57 10.00
CA SER A 285 -25.00 33.49 11.09
C SER A 285 -25.08 32.73 12.42
N ALA A 286 -24.77 33.45 13.50
CA ALA A 286 -24.87 32.92 14.85
C ALA A 286 -26.33 32.57 15.21
N ASN A 287 -26.47 31.66 16.17
CA ASN A 287 -27.67 31.07 16.73
C ASN A 287 -28.45 30.11 15.82
N GLN A 288 -27.92 29.73 14.65
CA GLN A 288 -28.61 28.81 13.75
C GLN A 288 -28.42 27.34 14.14
N ARG A 289 -27.17 26.89 14.30
CA ARG A 289 -26.84 25.54 14.79
C ARG A 289 -26.30 25.64 16.20
N ARG A 290 -27.09 25.17 17.16
CA ARG A 290 -26.68 25.11 18.56
C ARG A 290 -26.93 23.73 19.13
N PHE A 291 -25.96 23.25 19.89
CA PHE A 291 -26.04 21.98 20.59
C PHE A 291 -25.24 22.02 21.89
N GLU A 292 -25.61 21.14 22.81
CA GLU A 292 -24.89 20.90 24.06
C GLU A 292 -23.85 19.80 23.82
N VAL A 293 -22.67 19.93 24.43
CA VAL A 293 -21.62 18.90 24.47
C VAL A 293 -21.53 18.40 25.90
N SER A 294 -21.69 17.09 26.08
CA SER A 294 -21.48 16.41 27.36
C SER A 294 -20.38 15.37 27.24
N VAL A 295 -19.54 15.28 28.27
CA VAL A 295 -18.46 14.30 28.41
C VAL A 295 -18.60 13.61 29.76
N GLN A 296 -18.58 12.28 29.80
CA GLN A 296 -18.84 11.48 31.01
C GLN A 296 -20.13 11.90 31.74
N GLY A 297 -21.18 12.22 30.98
CA GLY A 297 -22.48 12.67 31.50
C GLY A 297 -22.52 14.11 32.05
N ALA A 298 -21.40 14.82 32.10
CA ALA A 298 -21.34 16.22 32.51
C ALA A 298 -21.37 17.14 31.29
N VAL A 299 -22.21 18.19 31.33
CA VAL A 299 -22.25 19.22 30.29
C VAL A 299 -20.97 20.06 30.36
N VAL A 300 -20.12 19.94 29.34
CA VAL A 300 -18.87 20.71 29.21
C VAL A 300 -19.04 21.97 28.36
N GLU A 301 -20.00 21.97 27.43
CA GLU A 301 -20.42 23.16 26.69
C GLU A 301 -21.94 23.17 26.56
N ALA A 302 -22.61 24.12 27.21
CA ALA A 302 -24.07 24.14 27.27
C ALA A 302 -24.75 24.63 25.99
N ASN A 303 -24.05 25.37 25.12
CA ASN A 303 -24.64 26.09 23.99
C ASN A 303 -23.63 26.29 22.84
N LEU A 304 -22.90 25.24 22.44
CA LEU A 304 -21.92 25.35 21.37
C LEU A 304 -22.59 25.79 20.06
N ASP A 305 -22.08 26.88 19.50
CA ASP A 305 -22.41 27.42 18.19
C ASP A 305 -21.10 27.53 17.40
N ILE A 306 -20.95 26.71 16.37
CA ILE A 306 -19.68 26.60 15.65
C ILE A 306 -19.38 27.92 14.93
N PHE A 307 -20.35 28.48 14.19
CA PHE A 307 -20.17 29.73 13.45
C PHE A 307 -19.81 30.89 14.38
N ALA A 308 -20.50 31.02 15.51
CA ALA A 308 -20.22 32.10 16.46
C ALA A 308 -18.85 31.94 17.12
N ALA A 309 -18.38 30.71 17.29
CA ALA A 309 -17.13 30.40 17.95
C ALA A 309 -15.90 30.43 17.02
N SER A 310 -16.07 30.05 15.75
CA SER A 310 -15.01 30.17 14.73
C SER A 310 -14.94 31.60 14.19
N GLY A 311 -16.09 32.26 13.97
CA GLY A 311 -16.19 33.61 13.41
C GLY A 311 -16.74 33.63 11.98
N ALA A 312 -16.59 32.53 11.25
CA ALA A 312 -17.14 32.34 9.90
C ALA A 312 -17.50 30.88 9.58
N GLN A 313 -18.17 30.68 8.43
CA GLN A 313 -18.29 29.37 7.80
C GLN A 313 -16.93 28.88 7.31
N PHE A 314 -16.79 27.55 7.22
CA PHE A 314 -15.59 26.90 6.68
C PHE A 314 -14.29 27.20 7.46
N GLU A 315 -14.42 27.63 8.70
CA GLU A 315 -13.32 27.85 9.62
C GLU A 315 -13.31 26.75 10.68
N ALA A 316 -12.15 26.09 10.84
CA ALA A 316 -11.98 25.00 11.77
C ALA A 316 -12.16 25.48 13.21
N LEU A 317 -12.89 24.69 14.00
CA LEU A 317 -13.05 24.91 15.42
C LEU A 317 -12.56 23.68 16.19
N VAL A 318 -11.70 23.92 17.18
CA VAL A 318 -11.14 22.88 18.05
C VAL A 318 -11.59 23.15 19.48
N ARG A 319 -11.99 22.10 20.21
CA ARG A 319 -12.34 22.14 21.63
C ARG A 319 -11.62 21.03 22.38
N GLU A 320 -11.05 21.35 23.53
CA GLU A 320 -10.31 20.39 24.35
C GLU A 320 -10.92 20.30 25.75
N TYR A 321 -11.04 19.08 26.25
CA TYR A 321 -11.53 18.81 27.59
C TYR A 321 -10.63 17.78 28.26
N ALA A 322 -10.21 18.07 29.50
CA ALA A 322 -9.62 17.04 30.35
C ALA A 322 -10.72 16.04 30.74
N VAL A 323 -10.42 14.75 30.63
CA VAL A 323 -11.36 13.67 30.93
C VAL A 323 -10.65 12.49 31.56
N THR A 324 -11.32 11.82 32.50
CA THR A 324 -10.83 10.60 33.12
C THR A 324 -11.71 9.44 32.67
N ALA A 325 -11.10 8.40 32.12
CA ALA A 325 -11.72 7.09 31.98
C ALA A 325 -11.51 6.31 33.27
N ALA A 326 -12.58 5.73 33.84
CA ALA A 326 -12.52 4.99 35.09
C ALA A 326 -13.51 3.81 35.09
N GLY A 327 -13.17 2.74 35.80
CA GLY A 327 -14.03 1.57 35.97
C GLY A 327 -14.20 0.76 34.69
N GLY A 328 -13.28 0.87 33.73
CA GLY A 328 -13.29 0.13 32.46
C GLY A 328 -14.41 0.55 31.49
N SER A 329 -15.03 1.70 31.70
CA SER A 329 -16.17 2.18 30.88
C SER A 329 -15.78 3.07 29.71
N GLY A 330 -14.48 3.40 29.56
CA GLY A 330 -14.00 4.29 28.49
C GLY A 330 -14.43 5.75 28.67
N ILE A 331 -14.58 6.47 27.55
CA ILE A 331 -14.98 7.89 27.50
C ILE A 331 -16.30 8.03 26.75
N ASP A 332 -17.34 8.55 27.43
CA ASP A 332 -18.60 8.91 26.78
C ASP A 332 -18.58 10.36 26.26
N LEU A 333 -18.96 10.53 24.99
CA LEU A 333 -19.22 11.82 24.34
C LEU A 333 -20.68 11.87 23.87
N LEU A 334 -21.39 12.94 24.19
CA LEU A 334 -22.78 13.15 23.76
C LEU A 334 -22.97 14.57 23.25
N LEU A 335 -23.54 14.71 22.05
CA LEU A 335 -23.98 15.97 21.45
C LEU A 335 -25.50 16.01 21.45
N LYS A 336 -26.11 17.09 21.95
CA LYS A 336 -27.58 17.23 22.03
C LYS A 336 -28.08 18.47 21.33
N ASN A 337 -29.00 18.29 20.38
CA ASN A 337 -29.55 19.37 19.56
C ASN A 337 -30.34 20.36 20.42
N LEU A 338 -30.02 21.66 20.33
CA LEU A 338 -30.80 22.74 20.95
C LEU A 338 -31.63 23.49 19.91
N THR A 339 -31.31 23.33 18.63
CA THR A 339 -32.01 23.90 17.47
C THR A 339 -32.49 22.82 16.52
N GLY A 340 -33.33 23.20 15.54
CA GLY A 340 -33.72 22.29 14.45
C GLY A 340 -32.57 21.96 13.49
N ALA A 341 -31.52 22.79 13.46
CA ALA A 341 -30.23 22.44 12.90
C ALA A 341 -29.49 21.55 13.92
N GLY A 342 -29.33 20.27 13.61
CA GLY A 342 -28.72 19.30 14.52
C GLY A 342 -27.21 19.48 14.69
N ALA A 343 -26.63 18.79 15.68
CA ALA A 343 -25.20 18.81 15.94
C ALA A 343 -24.40 18.22 14.76
N ILE A 344 -23.17 18.70 14.58
CA ILE A 344 -22.20 18.13 13.65
C ILE A 344 -20.86 17.93 14.36
N ILE A 345 -20.02 17.03 13.86
CA ILE A 345 -18.64 16.83 14.30
C ILE A 345 -17.81 16.24 13.17
N SER A 346 -16.58 16.73 12.99
CA SER A 346 -15.65 16.27 11.97
C SER A 346 -14.77 15.13 12.47
N GLY A 347 -14.20 15.26 13.66
CA GLY A 347 -13.28 14.28 14.20
C GLY A 347 -13.02 14.41 15.69
N VAL A 348 -12.35 13.39 16.23
CA VAL A 348 -12.00 13.29 17.65
C VAL A 348 -10.55 12.83 17.79
N GLU A 349 -9.81 13.48 18.68
CA GLU A 349 -8.55 12.97 19.23
C GLU A 349 -8.75 12.63 20.71
N VAL A 350 -8.19 11.51 21.14
CA VAL A 350 -7.91 11.22 22.55
C VAL A 350 -6.41 11.17 22.72
N LEU A 351 -5.90 12.03 23.60
CA LEU A 351 -4.46 12.24 23.81
C LEU A 351 -4.12 11.97 25.27
N ARG A 352 -2.93 11.44 25.53
CA ARG A 352 -2.38 11.26 26.88
C ARG A 352 -1.27 12.26 27.12
N SER A 353 -1.24 12.87 28.31
CA SER A 353 -0.11 13.70 28.72
C SER A 353 1.13 12.86 28.92
N ASN A 354 2.22 13.22 28.27
CA ASN A 354 3.51 12.55 28.39
C ASN A 354 4.49 13.43 29.15
N ALA A 355 4.76 13.07 30.41
CA ALA A 355 5.68 13.80 31.28
C ALA A 355 7.16 13.71 30.85
N LEU A 356 7.52 12.75 29.99
CA LEU A 356 8.87 12.59 29.45
C LEU A 356 9.05 13.29 28.09
N GLY A 357 7.96 13.78 27.50
CA GLY A 357 7.94 14.40 26.18
C GLY A 357 8.47 15.83 26.16
N VAL A 358 8.81 16.30 24.96
CA VAL A 358 9.19 17.70 24.70
C VAL A 358 8.37 18.28 23.55
N VAL A 359 8.26 19.61 23.48
CA VAL A 359 7.45 20.31 22.46
C VAL A 359 7.92 20.00 21.03
N ASN A 360 9.24 20.01 20.81
CA ASN A 360 9.85 19.91 19.49
C ASN A 360 11.00 18.89 19.50
N PRO A 361 10.71 17.58 19.54
CA PRO A 361 11.74 16.57 19.36
C PRO A 361 12.24 16.59 17.91
N THR A 362 13.49 16.19 17.71
CA THR A 362 14.15 16.23 16.41
C THR A 362 14.80 14.89 16.06
N VAL A 363 15.03 14.63 14.79
CA VAL A 363 15.64 13.40 14.29
C VAL A 363 16.83 13.73 13.39
N ASP A 364 17.95 13.07 13.65
CA ASP A 364 19.10 12.99 12.75
C ASP A 364 18.98 11.72 11.89
N LEU A 365 19.25 11.85 10.60
CA LEU A 365 19.16 10.77 9.62
C LEU A 365 20.55 10.46 9.05
N GLU A 366 20.85 9.18 8.94
CA GLU A 366 22.10 8.68 8.37
C GLU A 366 21.82 7.51 7.42
N VAL A 367 22.70 7.32 6.43
CA VAL A 367 22.67 6.18 5.50
C VAL A 367 23.93 5.33 5.68
N SER A 368 23.76 4.02 5.64
CA SER A 368 24.85 3.05 5.52
C SER A 368 24.86 2.43 4.13
N THR A 369 26.05 2.16 3.60
CA THR A 369 26.25 1.45 2.31
C THR A 369 26.90 0.08 2.48
N ASP A 370 27.15 -0.34 3.72
CA ASP A 370 27.92 -1.53 4.07
C ASP A 370 27.21 -2.41 5.12
N GLY A 371 25.87 -2.41 5.10
CA GLY A 371 25.05 -3.21 6.01
C GLY A 371 25.12 -2.75 7.46
N GLY A 372 25.34 -1.45 7.70
CA GLY A 372 25.34 -0.83 9.02
C GLY A 372 26.70 -0.75 9.71
N ALA A 373 27.79 -1.14 9.04
CA ALA A 373 29.13 -1.08 9.61
C ALA A 373 29.67 0.37 9.71
N SER A 374 29.30 1.23 8.78
CA SER A 374 29.56 2.67 8.79
C SER A 374 28.35 3.48 8.35
N TRP A 375 28.32 4.76 8.75
CA TRP A 375 27.17 5.65 8.60
C TRP A 375 27.60 7.03 8.11
N LEU A 376 26.89 7.53 7.10
CA LEU A 376 27.08 8.83 6.49
C LEU A 376 25.89 9.74 6.83
N PRO A 377 26.12 11.01 7.19
CA PRO A 377 25.02 11.93 7.51
C PRO A 377 24.17 12.23 6.27
N VAL A 378 22.84 12.17 6.45
CA VAL A 378 21.83 12.57 5.46
C VAL A 378 21.21 13.91 5.84
N ALA A 379 20.67 14.01 7.06
CA ALA A 379 20.05 15.22 7.59
C ALA A 379 20.23 15.29 9.11
N GLY A 380 20.17 16.50 9.68
CA GLY A 380 20.21 16.70 11.12
C GLY A 380 19.12 17.65 11.59
N GLY A 381 18.55 17.39 12.75
CA GLY A 381 17.55 18.25 13.37
C GLY A 381 16.18 18.26 12.67
N VAL A 382 15.81 17.20 11.95
CA VAL A 382 14.51 17.11 11.28
C VAL A 382 13.41 17.11 12.33
N SER A 383 12.48 18.06 12.25
CA SER A 383 11.43 18.22 13.28
C SER A 383 10.37 17.14 13.17
N LEU A 384 9.90 16.64 14.31
CA LEU A 384 8.70 15.82 14.39
C LEU A 384 7.46 16.72 14.53
N ASN A 385 6.35 16.30 13.92
CA ASN A 385 5.06 16.91 14.14
C ASN A 385 4.50 16.54 15.53
N ARG A 386 3.35 17.12 15.91
CA ARG A 386 2.74 16.88 17.23
C ARG A 386 2.27 15.43 17.48
N TYR A 387 2.18 14.61 16.43
CA TYR A 387 1.86 13.18 16.49
C TYR A 387 3.12 12.30 16.53
N GLY A 388 4.30 12.92 16.55
CA GLY A 388 5.57 12.20 16.56
C GLY A 388 5.98 11.67 15.20
N GLU A 389 5.49 12.23 14.10
CA GLU A 389 5.84 11.82 12.73
C GLU A 389 6.75 12.85 12.06
N GLY A 390 7.66 12.42 11.21
CA GLY A 390 8.55 13.29 10.44
C GLY A 390 8.89 12.69 9.09
N SER A 391 9.37 13.55 8.18
CA SER A 391 9.81 13.11 6.87
C SER A 391 10.92 14.01 6.32
N PHE A 392 11.75 13.45 5.44
CA PHE A 392 12.82 14.17 4.76
C PHE A 392 12.98 13.66 3.32
N VAL A 393 13.11 14.55 2.35
CA VAL A 393 13.41 14.16 0.96
C VAL A 393 14.93 14.11 0.79
N TRP A 394 15.46 12.92 0.59
CA TRP A 394 16.87 12.60 0.42
C TRP A 394 17.19 12.32 -1.05
N SER A 395 18.33 12.80 -1.53
CA SER A 395 18.89 12.39 -2.82
C SER A 395 19.69 11.10 -2.63
N ALA A 396 19.16 9.97 -3.10
CA ALA A 396 19.71 8.64 -2.86
C ALA A 396 21.19 8.51 -3.26
N GLY A 397 22.02 7.93 -2.39
CA GLY A 397 23.44 7.71 -2.66
C GLY A 397 24.31 7.62 -1.40
N PRO A 398 25.52 7.05 -1.49
CA PRO A 398 26.15 6.44 -2.68
C PRO A 398 25.52 5.11 -3.12
N VAL A 399 25.89 4.62 -4.31
CA VAL A 399 25.49 3.28 -4.83
C VAL A 399 25.84 2.18 -3.82
N ALA A 400 24.89 1.30 -3.52
CA ALA A 400 25.03 0.25 -2.53
C ALA A 400 24.00 -0.88 -2.73
N ASN A 401 24.44 -2.12 -2.56
CA ASN A 401 23.56 -3.29 -2.66
C ASN A 401 22.89 -3.69 -1.33
N ALA A 402 23.33 -3.08 -0.23
CA ALA A 402 22.86 -3.36 1.12
C ALA A 402 22.82 -2.06 1.93
N ALA A 403 22.00 -1.12 1.48
CA ALA A 403 21.83 0.17 2.14
C ALA A 403 20.84 0.08 3.31
N LEU A 404 21.06 0.91 4.34
CA LEU A 404 20.16 1.04 5.49
C LEU A 404 20.04 2.53 5.86
N ILE A 405 18.87 2.94 6.35
CA ILE A 405 18.68 4.24 6.99
C ILE A 405 18.70 4.05 8.51
N ARG A 406 19.31 5.00 9.22
CA ARG A 406 19.20 5.13 10.67
C ARG A 406 18.54 6.46 11.02
N ALA A 407 17.57 6.40 11.91
CA ALA A 407 16.99 7.56 12.57
C ALA A 407 17.48 7.62 14.01
N SER A 408 18.03 8.77 14.42
CA SER A 408 18.39 9.07 15.81
C SER A 408 17.52 10.21 16.32
N ALA A 409 16.55 9.92 17.17
CA ALA A 409 15.64 10.91 17.70
C ALA A 409 16.12 11.47 19.04
N HIS A 410 15.96 12.77 19.23
CA HIS A 410 16.40 13.53 20.38
C HIS A 410 15.21 14.25 21.04
N ALA A 411 15.00 13.98 22.33
CA ALA A 411 13.98 14.61 23.16
C ALA A 411 14.60 15.04 24.50
N GLY A 412 15.07 16.29 24.56
CA GLY A 412 15.81 16.78 25.73
C GLY A 412 17.13 16.03 25.90
N ALA A 413 17.29 15.30 27.02
CA ALA A 413 18.48 14.48 27.27
C ALA A 413 18.35 13.04 26.73
N VAL A 414 17.17 12.66 26.23
CA VAL A 414 16.90 11.32 25.71
C VAL A 414 17.35 11.25 24.25
N THR A 415 17.99 10.14 23.89
CA THR A 415 18.27 9.78 22.50
C THR A 415 17.88 8.32 22.29
N VAL A 416 17.04 8.07 21.28
CA VAL A 416 16.62 6.74 20.85
C VAL A 416 16.94 6.58 19.38
N GLN A 417 17.17 5.34 18.94
CA GLN A 417 17.60 5.06 17.58
C GLN A 417 16.81 3.89 17.01
N ASP A 418 16.62 3.94 15.69
CA ASP A 418 16.12 2.82 14.90
C ASP A 418 16.79 2.76 13.54
N VAL A 419 16.78 1.58 12.93
CA VAL A 419 17.41 1.29 11.64
C VAL A 419 16.38 0.56 10.77
N SER A 420 16.43 0.79 9.46
CA SER A 420 15.66 0.01 8.49
C SER A 420 15.68 -1.49 8.82
N ASP A 421 14.51 -2.12 8.81
CA ASP A 421 14.32 -3.53 9.18
C ASP A 421 15.12 -4.48 8.30
N THR A 422 15.18 -4.18 7.01
CA THR A 422 16.00 -4.91 6.03
C THR A 422 16.70 -3.96 5.07
N ALA A 423 17.70 -4.48 4.35
CA ALA A 423 18.48 -3.68 3.43
C ALA A 423 17.69 -3.39 2.13
N PHE A 424 17.84 -2.16 1.64
CA PHE A 424 17.38 -1.73 0.31
C PHE A 424 18.57 -1.52 -0.62
N GLN A 425 18.31 -1.25 -1.91
CA GLN A 425 19.33 -1.07 -2.92
C GLN A 425 19.36 0.36 -3.45
N ILE A 426 20.56 0.87 -3.71
CA ILE A 426 20.81 2.12 -4.43
C ILE A 426 21.65 1.73 -5.64
N ALA A 427 21.01 1.63 -6.79
CA ALA A 427 21.60 1.21 -8.04
C ALA A 427 22.19 2.40 -8.82
N ASN A 428 22.86 2.11 -9.93
CA ASN A 428 23.42 3.16 -10.79
C ASN A 428 22.32 3.88 -11.59
N ALA A 429 22.55 5.15 -11.92
CA ALA A 429 21.61 5.99 -12.70
C ALA A 429 21.76 5.85 -14.23
N GLY A 430 22.26 4.71 -14.72
CA GLY A 430 22.34 4.45 -16.16
C GLY A 430 20.97 4.08 -16.73
N THR A 431 20.74 4.25 -18.03
CA THR A 431 19.43 4.04 -18.67
C THR A 431 19.19 2.60 -19.14
N ALA A 432 20.00 1.64 -18.68
CA ALA A 432 19.95 0.24 -19.10
C ALA A 432 19.48 -0.65 -17.97
N TYR A 433 18.52 -1.52 -18.29
CA TYR A 433 17.90 -2.47 -17.38
C TYR A 433 17.98 -3.88 -17.98
N TYR A 434 18.05 -4.89 -17.13
CA TYR A 434 18.31 -6.27 -17.53
C TYR A 434 17.38 -7.23 -16.79
N VAL A 435 16.70 -8.06 -17.55
CA VAL A 435 15.83 -9.15 -17.09
C VAL A 435 16.35 -10.45 -17.69
N ASN A 436 16.49 -11.48 -16.87
CA ASN A 436 16.83 -12.83 -17.33
C ASN A 436 15.94 -13.86 -16.61
N ASP A 437 15.77 -15.06 -17.17
CA ASP A 437 15.08 -16.14 -16.50
C ASP A 437 16.06 -16.96 -15.62
N ALA A 438 15.63 -18.13 -15.16
CA ALA A 438 16.47 -19.02 -14.34
C ALA A 438 17.38 -19.93 -15.19
N ALA A 439 17.50 -19.70 -16.49
CA ALA A 439 18.38 -20.41 -17.42
C ALA A 439 19.49 -19.49 -17.93
N SER A 440 20.53 -20.09 -18.50
CA SER A 440 21.64 -19.37 -19.18
C SER A 440 21.76 -19.75 -20.65
N ALA A 441 20.76 -20.46 -21.16
CA ALA A 441 20.80 -21.09 -22.46
C ALA A 441 20.36 -20.08 -23.52
N GLY A 442 21.32 -19.56 -24.27
CA GLY A 442 21.06 -18.58 -25.33
C GLY A 442 21.08 -17.14 -24.84
N ASP A 443 21.56 -16.87 -23.63
CA ASP A 443 21.64 -15.50 -23.12
C ASP A 443 22.48 -14.61 -24.05
N GLU A 444 21.92 -13.46 -24.42
CA GLU A 444 22.51 -12.43 -25.30
C GLU A 444 22.89 -11.17 -24.53
N TYR A 445 22.11 -10.80 -23.51
CA TYR A 445 22.24 -9.50 -22.83
C TYR A 445 22.87 -9.59 -21.44
N THR A 446 22.77 -10.74 -20.80
CA THR A 446 23.15 -10.94 -19.41
C THR A 446 24.23 -12.01 -19.25
N THR A 447 24.90 -11.98 -18.10
CA THR A 447 25.98 -12.92 -17.76
C THR A 447 25.66 -13.73 -16.50
N ALA A 448 24.46 -13.57 -15.95
CA ALA A 448 24.00 -14.20 -14.73
C ALA A 448 22.51 -14.52 -14.85
N LEU A 449 22.06 -15.51 -14.09
CA LEU A 449 20.65 -15.87 -14.01
C LEU A 449 19.84 -14.75 -13.37
N GLY A 450 18.57 -14.62 -13.77
CA GLY A 450 17.64 -13.68 -13.18
C GLY A 450 17.38 -13.95 -11.70
N ASN A 451 17.38 -12.88 -10.91
CA ASN A 451 16.96 -12.92 -9.51
C ASN A 451 16.39 -11.54 -9.13
N ASN A 452 15.15 -11.47 -8.61
CA ASN A 452 14.56 -10.18 -8.22
C ASN A 452 15.27 -9.51 -7.03
N GLY A 453 16.16 -10.23 -6.34
CA GLY A 453 17.08 -9.66 -5.35
C GLY A 453 18.24 -8.87 -5.98
N ASN A 454 18.48 -9.02 -7.28
CA ASN A 454 19.45 -8.21 -8.02
C ASN A 454 18.88 -6.83 -8.36
N ASP A 455 19.75 -5.85 -8.62
CA ASP A 455 19.32 -4.49 -8.96
C ASP A 455 18.69 -4.37 -10.36
N GLY A 456 18.96 -5.28 -11.30
CA GLY A 456 18.49 -5.19 -12.68
C GLY A 456 19.22 -4.14 -13.52
N LYS A 457 20.28 -3.51 -13.02
CA LYS A 457 20.94 -2.37 -13.68
C LYS A 457 22.26 -2.71 -14.36
N THR A 458 22.67 -3.98 -14.32
CA THR A 458 23.83 -4.47 -15.07
C THR A 458 23.58 -5.88 -15.61
N ALA A 459 24.30 -6.26 -16.66
CA ALA A 459 24.28 -7.62 -17.21
C ALA A 459 24.66 -8.71 -16.19
N ALA A 460 25.40 -8.37 -15.13
CA ALA A 460 25.81 -9.31 -14.08
C ALA A 460 24.79 -9.44 -12.94
N THR A 461 23.80 -8.55 -12.90
CA THR A 461 22.78 -8.49 -11.84
C THR A 461 21.38 -8.30 -12.45
N PRO A 462 20.92 -9.17 -13.39
CA PRO A 462 19.59 -9.03 -13.97
C PRO A 462 18.49 -9.42 -12.98
N MET A 463 17.35 -8.74 -13.05
CA MET A 463 16.13 -9.15 -12.34
C MET A 463 15.50 -10.37 -13.01
N ALA A 464 14.68 -11.14 -12.27
CA ALA A 464 14.06 -12.35 -12.81
C ALA A 464 12.77 -12.09 -13.60
N SER A 465 12.13 -10.95 -13.35
CA SER A 465 10.80 -10.64 -13.87
C SER A 465 10.72 -9.20 -14.37
N LEU A 466 10.16 -9.04 -15.57
CA LEU A 466 9.90 -7.72 -16.17
C LEU A 466 8.86 -6.94 -15.35
N ALA A 467 7.81 -7.60 -14.87
CA ALA A 467 6.81 -6.96 -14.02
C ALA A 467 7.41 -6.51 -12.68
N ALA A 468 8.36 -7.27 -12.13
CA ALA A 468 9.09 -6.88 -10.93
C ALA A 468 9.98 -5.66 -11.17
N LEU A 469 10.66 -5.60 -12.32
CA LEU A 469 11.53 -4.47 -12.67
C LEU A 469 10.74 -3.17 -12.81
N LEU A 470 9.62 -3.20 -13.55
CA LEU A 470 8.71 -2.06 -13.72
C LEU A 470 8.05 -1.60 -12.43
N ARG A 471 7.91 -2.50 -11.45
CA ARG A 471 7.38 -2.15 -10.12
C ARG A 471 8.45 -1.57 -9.19
N ALA A 472 9.72 -1.96 -9.41
CA ALA A 472 10.83 -1.51 -8.58
C ALA A 472 11.35 -0.12 -8.97
N TYR A 473 11.21 0.27 -10.25
CA TYR A 473 11.75 1.51 -10.79
C TYR A 473 10.67 2.38 -11.43
N ASP A 474 10.85 3.70 -11.30
CA ASP A 474 10.18 4.69 -12.14
C ASP A 474 11.07 4.91 -13.38
N LEU A 475 10.65 4.39 -14.54
CA LEU A 475 11.43 4.47 -15.77
C LEU A 475 11.18 5.80 -16.50
N ASP A 476 12.22 6.32 -17.14
CA ASP A 476 12.18 7.56 -17.89
C ASP A 476 12.30 7.34 -19.40
N ALA A 477 11.91 8.37 -20.15
CA ALA A 477 12.05 8.37 -21.60
C ALA A 477 13.52 8.18 -22.03
N GLY A 478 13.75 7.17 -22.87
CA GLY A 478 15.09 6.78 -23.33
C GLY A 478 15.69 5.58 -22.59
N ASP A 479 15.01 5.08 -21.55
CA ASP A 479 15.40 3.84 -20.89
C ASP A 479 15.17 2.61 -21.77
N VAL A 480 16.05 1.63 -21.61
CA VAL A 480 16.04 0.38 -22.36
C VAL A 480 16.06 -0.80 -21.40
N ILE A 481 15.04 -1.65 -21.49
CA ILE A 481 14.98 -2.93 -20.81
C ILE A 481 15.38 -4.03 -21.79
N HIS A 482 16.47 -4.73 -21.46
CA HIS A 482 16.95 -5.92 -22.15
C HIS A 482 16.37 -7.16 -21.47
N VAL A 483 15.45 -7.84 -22.17
CA VAL A 483 14.88 -9.12 -21.72
C VAL A 483 15.64 -10.24 -22.43
N ASP A 484 16.30 -11.10 -21.66
CA ASP A 484 17.15 -12.13 -22.23
C ASP A 484 16.34 -13.34 -22.74
N THR A 485 17.02 -14.22 -23.47
CA THR A 485 16.46 -15.49 -23.94
C THR A 485 15.90 -16.30 -22.78
N GLY A 486 14.65 -16.72 -22.88
CA GLY A 486 14.03 -17.45 -21.78
C GLY A 486 12.53 -17.56 -21.90
N ASN A 487 11.94 -18.29 -20.96
CA ASN A 487 10.49 -18.35 -20.79
C ASN A 487 10.09 -17.78 -19.43
N TYR A 488 9.28 -16.73 -19.47
CA TYR A 488 8.90 -15.92 -18.33
C TYR A 488 7.42 -16.12 -18.04
N SER A 489 7.12 -16.82 -16.93
CA SER A 489 5.76 -16.98 -16.43
C SER A 489 5.34 -15.74 -15.64
N LEU A 490 4.26 -15.08 -16.06
CA LEU A 490 3.82 -13.82 -15.48
C LEU A 490 2.79 -14.03 -14.38
N ALA A 491 3.12 -13.59 -13.17
CA ALA A 491 2.22 -13.63 -12.01
C ALA A 491 1.18 -12.49 -12.02
N THR A 492 1.45 -11.42 -12.76
CA THR A 492 0.53 -10.28 -12.94
C THR A 492 0.64 -9.80 -14.38
N ASN A 493 -0.27 -8.92 -14.78
CA ASN A 493 -0.13 -8.22 -16.06
C ASN A 493 1.14 -7.34 -16.01
N ILE A 494 1.87 -7.24 -17.11
CA ILE A 494 2.91 -6.21 -17.27
C ILE A 494 2.18 -4.91 -17.56
N VAL A 495 2.05 -4.06 -16.54
CA VAL A 495 1.36 -2.77 -16.65
C VAL A 495 2.36 -1.70 -17.02
N LEU A 496 2.08 -0.97 -18.11
CA LEU A 496 2.83 0.21 -18.53
C LEU A 496 1.98 1.45 -18.28
N THR A 497 2.39 2.24 -17.32
CA THR A 497 1.71 3.45 -16.87
C THR A 497 2.24 4.69 -17.58
N ALA A 498 1.64 5.86 -17.34
CA ALA A 498 2.14 7.11 -17.92
C ALA A 498 3.62 7.40 -17.59
N GLN A 499 4.12 6.89 -16.46
CA GLN A 499 5.52 7.00 -16.06
C GLN A 499 6.45 6.30 -17.04
N ASP A 500 6.08 5.13 -17.54
CA ASP A 500 6.88 4.31 -18.46
C ASP A 500 6.91 4.85 -19.91
N SER A 501 6.57 6.12 -20.13
CA SER A 501 6.51 6.70 -21.47
C SER A 501 7.91 6.92 -22.04
N GLY A 502 8.12 6.53 -23.31
CA GLY A 502 9.41 6.66 -23.98
C GLY A 502 10.39 5.50 -23.75
N VAL A 503 9.96 4.44 -23.04
CA VAL A 503 10.76 3.25 -22.76
C VAL A 503 10.83 2.30 -23.98
N THR A 504 11.98 1.66 -24.18
CA THR A 504 12.13 0.52 -25.10
C THR A 504 12.28 -0.79 -24.32
N ILE A 505 11.46 -1.79 -24.62
CA ILE A 505 11.59 -3.14 -24.10
C ILE A 505 11.97 -4.07 -25.25
N ARG A 506 13.13 -4.72 -25.14
CA ARG A 506 13.71 -5.51 -26.24
C ARG A 506 14.10 -6.91 -25.79
N GLY A 507 13.62 -7.92 -26.53
CA GLY A 507 14.08 -9.31 -26.44
C GLY A 507 15.29 -9.63 -27.34
N PRO A 508 15.83 -10.85 -27.29
CA PRO A 508 17.04 -11.26 -28.01
C PRO A 508 16.83 -11.28 -29.53
N VAL A 509 17.91 -11.06 -30.30
CA VAL A 509 17.85 -10.96 -31.78
C VAL A 509 18.62 -12.05 -32.51
N LEU A 510 19.44 -12.83 -31.80
CA LEU A 510 20.18 -13.94 -32.41
C LEU A 510 19.24 -15.06 -32.89
N PRO A 511 19.54 -15.72 -34.02
CA PRO A 511 18.69 -16.79 -34.55
C PRO A 511 18.47 -17.93 -33.54
N GLY A 512 17.20 -18.27 -33.29
CA GLY A 512 16.81 -19.35 -32.38
C GLY A 512 16.75 -18.93 -30.90
N HIS A 513 16.96 -17.66 -30.61
CA HIS A 513 16.83 -17.07 -29.28
C HIS A 513 15.48 -16.34 -29.21
N SER A 514 14.78 -16.45 -28.08
CA SER A 514 13.45 -15.83 -27.89
C SER A 514 13.20 -15.53 -26.42
N ALA A 515 12.63 -14.36 -26.13
CA ALA A 515 12.07 -14.03 -24.83
C ALA A 515 10.55 -14.22 -24.86
N VAL A 516 10.08 -15.32 -24.25
CA VAL A 516 8.65 -15.68 -24.22
C VAL A 516 8.02 -15.19 -22.93
N LEU A 517 7.09 -14.24 -23.04
CA LEU A 517 6.28 -13.73 -21.96
C LEU A 517 4.93 -14.47 -21.97
N ASP A 518 4.75 -15.40 -21.04
CA ASP A 518 3.57 -16.26 -20.95
C ASP A 518 2.75 -15.91 -19.71
N ARG A 519 1.52 -15.41 -19.94
CA ARG A 519 0.60 -15.08 -18.84
C ARG A 519 0.03 -16.30 -18.14
N GLY A 520 -0.10 -17.44 -18.83
CA GLY A 520 -0.67 -18.68 -18.29
C GLY A 520 -2.11 -18.61 -17.77
N ASN A 521 -2.80 -17.47 -17.91
CA ASN A 521 -4.13 -17.22 -17.37
C ASN A 521 -5.01 -16.52 -18.40
N THR A 522 -6.20 -17.09 -18.61
CA THR A 522 -7.16 -16.67 -19.63
C THR A 522 -8.43 -16.07 -19.03
N ALA A 523 -8.42 -15.67 -17.76
CA ALA A 523 -9.48 -14.89 -17.13
C ALA A 523 -9.62 -13.51 -17.81
N GLY A 524 -10.83 -12.95 -17.84
CA GLY A 524 -11.16 -11.78 -18.67
C GLY A 524 -10.31 -10.51 -18.45
N ASN A 525 -9.63 -10.38 -17.32
CA ASN A 525 -8.73 -9.28 -16.96
C ASN A 525 -7.23 -9.60 -17.14
N ALA A 526 -6.88 -10.82 -17.54
CA ALA A 526 -5.49 -11.24 -17.71
C ALA A 526 -4.92 -10.72 -19.04
N ARG A 527 -3.76 -10.05 -18.97
CA ARG A 527 -3.00 -9.49 -20.09
C ARG A 527 -1.55 -9.92 -19.98
N VAL A 528 -0.85 -10.03 -21.11
CA VAL A 528 0.62 -9.97 -21.05
C VAL A 528 1.02 -8.52 -20.84
N PHE A 529 0.68 -7.62 -21.77
CA PHE A 529 0.89 -6.17 -21.63
C PHE A 529 -0.44 -5.43 -21.47
N LEU A 530 -0.50 -4.54 -20.48
CA LEU A 530 -1.59 -3.60 -20.26
C LEU A 530 -1.06 -2.17 -20.30
N PHE A 531 -1.40 -1.42 -21.34
CA PHE A 531 -1.10 0.00 -21.46
C PHE A 531 -2.18 0.82 -20.71
N SER A 532 -1.72 1.59 -19.73
CA SER A 532 -2.52 2.41 -18.81
C SER A 532 -1.95 3.84 -18.70
N GLY A 533 -1.75 4.47 -19.84
CA GLY A 533 -1.27 5.84 -20.02
C GLY A 533 0.05 5.96 -20.78
N ALA A 534 0.84 4.89 -20.89
CA ALA A 534 2.21 4.91 -21.43
C ALA A 534 2.26 5.26 -22.92
N SER A 535 2.86 6.39 -23.28
CA SER A 535 3.03 6.80 -24.68
C SER A 535 4.49 6.68 -25.13
N ASP A 536 4.76 6.72 -26.43
CA ASP A 536 6.12 6.68 -26.98
C ASP A 536 6.91 5.39 -26.64
N VAL A 537 6.20 4.29 -26.33
CA VAL A 537 6.81 3.00 -25.96
C VAL A 537 7.16 2.19 -27.20
N ALA A 538 8.31 1.53 -27.18
CA ALA A 538 8.69 0.53 -28.18
C ALA A 538 8.79 -0.87 -27.55
N LEU A 539 8.05 -1.84 -28.09
CA LEU A 539 8.20 -3.27 -27.78
C LEU A 539 8.81 -3.99 -28.98
N GLU A 540 9.88 -4.75 -28.74
CA GLU A 540 10.71 -5.31 -29.82
C GLU A 540 11.20 -6.72 -29.52
N HIS A 541 11.11 -7.64 -30.49
CA HIS A 541 11.71 -8.99 -30.35
C HIS A 541 11.18 -9.81 -29.16
N LEU A 542 9.92 -9.62 -28.80
CA LEU A 542 9.27 -10.33 -27.69
C LEU A 542 8.18 -11.27 -28.21
N ASN A 543 8.04 -12.41 -27.53
CA ASN A 543 6.98 -13.36 -27.76
C ASN A 543 5.91 -13.20 -26.66
N VAL A 544 4.64 -13.17 -27.03
CA VAL A 544 3.49 -12.83 -26.15
C VAL A 544 2.41 -13.90 -26.28
N THR A 545 2.12 -14.61 -25.19
CA THR A 545 1.18 -15.75 -25.21
C THR A 545 0.43 -15.97 -23.90
N GLY A 546 -0.62 -16.80 -23.97
CA GLY A 546 -1.26 -17.41 -22.80
C GLY A 546 -2.16 -16.49 -21.98
N ALA A 547 -2.45 -15.27 -22.46
CA ALA A 547 -3.35 -14.32 -21.81
C ALA A 547 -4.78 -14.40 -22.35
N TYR A 548 -5.71 -13.66 -21.71
CA TYR A 548 -7.01 -13.40 -22.32
C TYR A 548 -6.88 -12.46 -23.53
N LEU A 549 -6.21 -11.33 -23.36
CA LEU A 549 -5.70 -10.50 -24.46
C LEU A 549 -4.17 -10.46 -24.37
N GLY A 550 -3.46 -10.59 -25.49
CA GLY A 550 -2.00 -10.47 -25.49
C GLY A 550 -1.56 -9.08 -25.05
N ILE A 551 -1.98 -8.06 -25.80
CA ILE A 551 -1.68 -6.65 -25.54
C ILE A 551 -2.98 -5.85 -25.55
N GLU A 552 -3.23 -5.04 -24.51
CA GLU A 552 -4.39 -4.15 -24.43
C GLU A 552 -3.96 -2.69 -24.18
N ALA A 553 -4.57 -1.76 -24.92
CA ALA A 553 -4.60 -0.34 -24.58
C ALA A 553 -5.92 -0.01 -23.88
N SER A 554 -5.83 0.39 -22.61
CA SER A 554 -6.98 0.68 -21.75
C SER A 554 -7.26 2.17 -21.63
N GLY A 555 -8.50 2.54 -21.30
CA GLY A 555 -8.92 3.92 -21.13
C GLY A 555 -9.37 4.59 -22.43
N SER A 556 -9.23 5.92 -22.50
CA SER A 556 -9.65 6.71 -23.67
C SER A 556 -8.66 7.83 -24.06
N THR A 557 -7.55 7.96 -23.32
CA THR A 557 -6.49 8.94 -23.53
C THR A 557 -5.18 8.37 -22.99
N GLY A 558 -4.03 8.86 -23.46
CA GLY A 558 -2.75 8.21 -23.17
C GLY A 558 -2.62 6.93 -24.00
N ASN A 559 -1.47 6.26 -24.00
CA ASN A 559 -1.17 5.15 -24.92
C ASN A 559 -0.99 5.57 -26.38
N ASP A 560 -0.41 6.74 -26.66
CA ASP A 560 -0.16 7.18 -28.03
C ASP A 560 1.26 6.82 -28.49
N ARG A 561 1.48 6.74 -29.81
CA ARG A 561 2.81 6.57 -30.41
C ARG A 561 3.55 5.30 -29.94
N VAL A 562 2.80 4.21 -29.76
CA VAL A 562 3.36 2.90 -29.40
C VAL A 562 3.81 2.15 -30.65
N SER A 563 5.03 1.60 -30.63
CA SER A 563 5.59 0.80 -31.70
C SER A 563 5.76 -0.66 -31.28
N LEU A 564 5.13 -1.57 -32.00
CA LEU A 564 5.33 -3.02 -31.88
C LEU A 564 6.08 -3.50 -33.12
N ARG A 565 7.29 -4.05 -32.94
CA ARG A 565 8.09 -4.57 -34.06
C ARG A 565 8.78 -5.89 -33.77
N PHE A 566 8.87 -6.77 -34.76
CA PHE A 566 9.51 -8.08 -34.59
C PHE A 566 8.91 -8.89 -33.43
N MET A 567 7.61 -8.75 -33.20
CA MET A 567 6.88 -9.44 -32.14
C MET A 567 6.37 -10.79 -32.66
N ASP A 568 6.15 -11.73 -31.74
CA ASP A 568 5.39 -12.95 -31.99
C ASP A 568 4.24 -13.05 -31.00
N ILE A 569 3.00 -12.82 -31.44
CA ILE A 569 1.83 -12.66 -30.57
C ILE A 569 0.81 -13.75 -30.88
N TYR A 570 0.63 -14.69 -29.95
CA TYR A 570 -0.07 -15.93 -30.26
C TYR A 570 -0.79 -16.62 -29.11
N ASN A 571 -1.70 -17.53 -29.47
CA ASN A 571 -2.44 -18.40 -28.55
C ASN A 571 -3.13 -17.68 -27.38
N ASN A 572 -3.55 -16.42 -27.56
CA ASN A 572 -4.34 -15.71 -26.57
C ASN A 572 -5.83 -16.09 -26.69
N ALA A 573 -6.53 -16.13 -25.56
CA ALA A 573 -7.89 -16.66 -25.48
C ALA A 573 -8.94 -15.77 -26.15
N THR A 574 -8.59 -14.53 -26.53
CA THR A 574 -9.41 -13.67 -27.39
C THR A 574 -8.58 -12.99 -28.46
N HIS A 575 -8.12 -11.76 -28.24
CA HIS A 575 -7.33 -10.99 -29.21
C HIS A 575 -5.83 -11.07 -28.94
N GLY A 576 -5.04 -11.00 -30.01
CA GLY A 576 -3.59 -10.77 -29.88
C GLY A 576 -3.31 -9.36 -29.40
N ILE A 577 -3.84 -8.36 -30.11
CA ILE A 577 -3.74 -6.94 -29.79
C ILE A 577 -5.14 -6.32 -29.78
N ASP A 578 -5.48 -5.58 -28.73
CA ASP A 578 -6.72 -4.79 -28.63
C ASP A 578 -6.41 -3.32 -28.29
N ILE A 579 -6.79 -2.41 -29.19
CA ILE A 579 -6.59 -0.97 -29.06
C ILE A 579 -7.96 -0.29 -29.05
N ASN A 580 -8.42 0.07 -27.86
CA ASN A 580 -9.70 0.74 -27.69
C ASN A 580 -9.63 2.23 -28.05
N GLY A 581 -10.78 2.90 -28.16
CA GLY A 581 -10.89 4.22 -28.76
C GLY A 581 -10.14 5.31 -27.99
N GLY A 582 -9.68 6.34 -28.70
CA GLY A 582 -9.01 7.52 -28.12
C GLY A 582 -7.48 7.43 -28.02
N HIS A 583 -6.90 6.31 -28.45
CA HIS A 583 -5.45 6.12 -28.62
C HIS A 583 -5.06 6.31 -30.08
N SER A 584 -3.84 6.79 -30.33
CA SER A 584 -3.43 7.19 -31.67
C SER A 584 -1.97 6.90 -32.02
N ASP A 585 -1.70 6.83 -33.33
CA ASP A 585 -0.35 6.66 -33.88
C ASP A 585 0.36 5.37 -33.44
N TRP A 586 -0.40 4.29 -33.24
CA TRP A 586 0.16 2.96 -33.05
C TRP A 586 0.76 2.44 -34.36
N ILE A 587 1.94 1.82 -34.26
CA ILE A 587 2.63 1.19 -35.39
C ILE A 587 2.85 -0.28 -35.04
N ILE A 588 2.24 -1.18 -35.81
CA ILE A 588 2.39 -2.63 -35.68
C ILE A 588 3.04 -3.13 -36.95
N ARG A 589 4.29 -3.59 -36.86
CA ARG A 589 5.03 -3.97 -38.05
C ARG A 589 6.00 -5.12 -37.89
N ASP A 590 6.36 -5.72 -39.02
CA ASP A 590 7.40 -6.74 -39.11
C ASP A 590 7.22 -7.86 -38.06
N SER A 591 5.96 -8.19 -37.72
CA SER A 591 5.60 -9.09 -36.61
C SER A 591 4.75 -10.27 -37.07
N LEU A 592 4.76 -11.33 -36.27
CA LEU A 592 3.94 -12.52 -36.45
C LEU A 592 2.76 -12.48 -35.45
N ILE A 593 1.53 -12.58 -35.94
CA ILE A 593 0.32 -12.45 -35.10
C ILE A 593 -0.67 -13.57 -35.43
N HIS A 594 -0.73 -14.60 -34.59
CA HIS A 594 -1.39 -15.83 -35.01
C HIS A 594 -2.08 -16.66 -33.92
N ASN A 595 -3.03 -17.49 -34.34
CA ASN A 595 -3.72 -18.45 -33.47
C ASN A 595 -4.39 -17.83 -32.21
N ASN A 596 -4.79 -16.55 -32.26
CA ASN A 596 -5.61 -15.95 -31.22
C ASN A 596 -7.08 -16.29 -31.51
N SER A 597 -7.84 -16.65 -30.47
CA SER A 597 -9.17 -17.27 -30.67
C SER A 597 -10.17 -16.38 -31.41
N ASN A 598 -9.97 -15.06 -31.35
CA ASN A 598 -10.82 -14.07 -31.99
C ASN A 598 -10.04 -13.20 -32.99
N TYR A 599 -9.43 -12.09 -32.57
CA TYR A 599 -8.81 -11.12 -33.47
C TYR A 599 -7.28 -11.24 -33.39
N GLY A 600 -6.58 -11.14 -34.53
CA GLY A 600 -5.16 -10.85 -34.49
C GLY A 600 -4.93 -9.45 -33.93
N ILE A 601 -5.49 -8.46 -34.62
CA ILE A 601 -5.49 -7.04 -34.22
C ILE A 601 -6.93 -6.52 -34.22
N GLY A 602 -7.42 -6.08 -33.08
CA GLY A 602 -8.63 -5.27 -32.93
C GLY A 602 -8.28 -3.82 -32.63
N SER A 603 -8.85 -2.87 -33.37
CA SER A 603 -8.63 -1.45 -33.07
C SER A 603 -9.84 -0.57 -33.37
N SER A 604 -10.08 0.39 -32.49
CA SER A 604 -10.91 1.58 -32.73
C SER A 604 -10.13 2.89 -32.56
N GLY A 605 -8.79 2.80 -32.47
CA GLY A 605 -7.87 3.92 -32.34
C GLY A 605 -7.64 4.68 -33.65
N GLU A 606 -6.97 5.82 -33.56
CA GLU A 606 -6.71 6.75 -34.67
C GLU A 606 -5.33 6.52 -35.31
N ARG A 607 -5.24 6.68 -36.64
CA ARG A 607 -3.96 6.67 -37.37
C ARG A 607 -3.09 5.42 -37.14
N LEU A 608 -3.74 4.28 -36.88
CA LEU A 608 -3.06 2.99 -36.77
C LEU A 608 -2.34 2.64 -38.09
N LEU A 609 -1.07 2.24 -37.99
CA LEU A 609 -0.32 1.65 -39.10
C LEU A 609 -0.08 0.17 -38.82
N VAL A 610 -0.59 -0.70 -39.69
CA VAL A 610 -0.32 -2.14 -39.69
C VAL A 610 0.43 -2.50 -40.96
N GLU A 611 1.74 -2.75 -40.85
CA GLU A 611 2.59 -2.96 -42.02
C GLU A 611 3.53 -4.18 -41.95
N ASN A 612 3.69 -4.91 -43.06
CA ASN A 612 4.68 -5.99 -43.18
C ASN A 612 4.58 -7.10 -42.10
N ASN A 613 3.38 -7.38 -41.60
CA ASN A 613 3.15 -8.46 -40.64
C ASN A 613 2.71 -9.75 -41.33
N GLU A 614 2.92 -10.88 -40.67
CA GLU A 614 2.30 -12.17 -41.01
C GLU A 614 1.16 -12.47 -40.01
N ILE A 615 -0.08 -12.57 -40.50
CA ILE A 615 -1.28 -12.62 -39.65
C ILE A 615 -2.21 -13.79 -40.04
N TYR A 616 -2.14 -14.93 -39.34
CA TYR A 616 -2.93 -16.13 -39.69
C TYR A 616 -3.53 -16.86 -38.48
N GLY A 617 -4.47 -17.78 -38.71
CA GLY A 617 -5.00 -18.66 -37.65
C GLY A 617 -5.89 -17.97 -36.60
N ASN A 618 -6.15 -16.68 -36.75
CA ASN A 618 -7.14 -15.94 -35.95
C ASN A 618 -8.55 -16.06 -36.57
N ASN A 619 -9.62 -15.92 -35.78
CA ASN A 619 -11.00 -15.87 -36.34
C ASN A 619 -11.20 -14.66 -37.27
N GLN A 620 -10.58 -13.52 -36.95
CA GLN A 620 -10.43 -12.37 -37.83
C GLN A 620 -8.98 -11.85 -37.74
N GLY A 621 -8.35 -11.53 -38.88
CA GLY A 621 -6.96 -11.07 -38.91
C GLY A 621 -6.79 -9.66 -38.32
N VAL A 622 -7.30 -8.65 -39.05
CA VAL A 622 -7.27 -7.25 -38.63
C VAL A 622 -8.69 -6.68 -38.66
N VAL A 623 -9.14 -6.13 -37.54
CA VAL A 623 -10.46 -5.51 -37.38
C VAL A 623 -10.29 -4.04 -37.00
N ILE A 624 -10.73 -3.15 -37.89
CA ILE A 624 -10.80 -1.71 -37.63
C ILE A 624 -12.28 -1.34 -37.45
N SER A 625 -12.64 -0.93 -36.24
CA SER A 625 -14.01 -0.57 -35.84
C SER A 625 -14.16 0.95 -35.75
N ALA A 626 -15.34 1.46 -36.11
CA ALA A 626 -15.60 2.90 -36.18
C ALA A 626 -15.69 3.55 -34.79
N GLY A 627 -14.64 4.28 -34.39
CA GLY A 627 -14.74 5.47 -33.52
C GLY A 627 -14.91 6.73 -34.38
N THR A 628 -15.19 7.89 -33.79
CA THR A 628 -15.46 9.16 -34.49
C THR A 628 -14.39 9.60 -35.51
N GLU A 629 -13.18 9.01 -35.48
CA GLU A 629 -12.03 9.33 -36.33
C GLU A 629 -11.24 8.10 -36.85
N ALA A 630 -11.83 6.89 -36.94
CA ALA A 630 -11.18 5.68 -37.47
C ALA A 630 -10.74 5.77 -38.97
N ALA A 631 -10.89 6.94 -39.60
CA ALA A 631 -10.76 7.20 -41.03
C ALA A 631 -9.32 7.27 -41.57
N ARG A 632 -8.29 6.97 -40.76
CA ARG A 632 -6.87 7.07 -41.16
C ARG A 632 -6.02 5.85 -40.84
N ALA A 633 -6.61 4.71 -40.51
CA ALA A 633 -5.84 3.48 -40.39
C ALA A 633 -5.26 3.08 -41.75
N LEU A 634 -3.98 2.68 -41.79
CA LEU A 634 -3.30 2.17 -42.98
C LEU A 634 -2.88 0.72 -42.71
N VAL A 635 -3.40 -0.20 -43.53
CA VAL A 635 -3.03 -1.63 -43.52
C VAL A 635 -2.37 -1.94 -44.85
N ILE A 636 -1.06 -2.23 -44.86
CA ILE A 636 -0.27 -2.36 -46.10
C ILE A 636 0.83 -3.41 -45.99
N GLY A 637 1.10 -4.17 -47.05
CA GLY A 637 2.26 -5.08 -47.11
C GLY A 637 2.19 -6.29 -46.17
N ASN A 638 1.05 -6.55 -45.53
CA ASN A 638 0.87 -7.72 -44.66
C ASN A 638 0.55 -8.98 -45.48
N GLU A 639 1.05 -10.12 -45.00
CA GLU A 639 0.68 -11.46 -45.48
C GLU A 639 -0.34 -12.04 -44.49
N ALA A 640 -1.49 -12.51 -44.98
CA ALA A 640 -2.61 -12.95 -44.15
C ALA A 640 -3.32 -14.18 -44.71
#